data_AF-A0A931KBJ2-F1
#
_entry.id   AF-A0A931KBJ2-F1
#
_cell.length_a   1.000
_cell.length_b   1.000
_cell.length_c   1.000
_cell.angle_alpha   90.00
_cell.angle_beta   90.00
_cell.angle_gamma   90.00
#
_symmetry.space_group_name_H-M   'P 1'
#
loop_
_entity.id
_entity.type
_entity.pdbx_description
1 polymer ?
#
loop_
_entity_poly.entity_id
_entity_poly.type
_entity_poly.pdbx_seq_one_letter_code
_entity_poly.pdbx_strand_id
1 'polypeptide(L)'
;MRRPLLMAAIAMMTFLDGWAGASAGDSRFAVLSDSEAWARIPAPTSGKPGGPLPHWARVLAKDLPKTSAALLQLDYAQRVSSPVEPKLRAAMRLVAASANRSEYGQAVAAYDAKRAGLDEERIEPLRKGDFSACTDAEKAALTFARKMSVESDQVTDEEFARLVKDFGENQAASMVLAMAYANFLDRLTISLGSKVEPNGPIPPIEVSFDREKLATKSASPKSATKKDRPKIPDLPAPTGKDLVADDDEWKSLTYDRLQTLLDIQKKKPTRLRIPEWSEVEKNLPAGLMKKPSDIVWYRITFGYAPELAVPFEIFMRTAGGEGGPKWDRVFGSSLFWVTTKAMKCPYCMGHCEMNWEVVGLSKNQIAQRSRLLSSDDWSSFPPAQQHAFAYARKITRTPGKIDDADIDTLKQGFGPEVALLVVLNATRYHYMTRISNGFQLKLESENVFYDYYDTKPPANGDQAAVTPLTDEEAWARLPKAEIGTGKPLPVWARAVAVQLPRTAAAMLEADLAHRTKSPLPPALRAKMRWVVADANRCEYSKAYAIADLKRTGATDADIARLTGNAEAWADSDREPLSFARQLTLNAPAIPDSLFASLREKFGEKGVASMVLLAAFGNFQDRVVLGLNLPVEANGPLAPVEVKFAPGAFQSRPVLPESTDNSPLVASGKTVVETDPDWSDLSYDTLQKRLESQRDRKPRLLVPTWEEVKQKLPPEFASRPTRIVWNLVCSGYVPELAVPWSVSTRTMWAEAGQDRVFEESLFWVQTRAVNCNYCMGHCEMLLEVAGLDKEGVAQRTRMLASDDWSAFPPEQQRAFDYARKLSKTPWKLTPDEYRGLSKDLGEKEAMAIFWWLCRGLYMTRVSDGFQLPLERDNVFADFFGKNAPNASETSTAAPKTN
;
A
#
# COMPACT_ATOMS: atom_id res chain seq x y z
N MET A 1 52.60 -53.79 34.65
CA MET A 1 51.82 -55.05 34.59
C MET A 1 50.61 -54.92 35.53
N ARG A 2 49.40 -55.23 35.04
CA ARG A 2 48.17 -55.56 35.79
C ARG A 2 47.67 -54.59 36.90
N ARG A 3 46.46 -54.05 36.66
CA ARG A 3 45.30 -53.74 37.56
C ARG A 3 45.45 -53.89 39.09
N PRO A 4 44.69 -53.10 39.89
CA PRO A 4 43.29 -53.43 40.23
C PRO A 4 42.31 -52.23 40.12
N LEU A 5 41.08 -52.34 39.60
CA LEU A 5 39.86 -53.04 40.09
C LEU A 5 39.42 -52.57 41.48
N LEU A 6 38.41 -51.67 41.53
CA LEU A 6 37.16 -51.75 42.32
C LEU A 6 36.50 -50.35 42.46
N MET A 7 35.64 -49.93 41.52
CA MET A 7 34.62 -48.85 41.69
C MET A 7 33.71 -48.70 40.44
N ALA A 8 33.40 -49.81 39.76
CA ALA A 8 32.50 -49.81 38.60
C ALA A 8 31.65 -51.11 38.59
N ALA A 9 30.65 -51.19 39.47
CA ALA A 9 29.70 -52.31 39.51
C ALA A 9 28.31 -51.98 40.10
N ILE A 10 27.89 -50.69 40.17
CA ILE A 10 26.52 -50.29 40.58
C ILE A 10 25.93 -49.27 39.58
N ALA A 11 26.22 -49.42 38.29
CA ALA A 11 25.62 -48.59 37.23
C ALA A 11 25.25 -49.37 35.96
N MET A 12 25.16 -50.71 36.07
CA MET A 12 24.94 -51.61 34.92
C MET A 12 23.80 -52.61 35.14
N MET A 13 22.81 -52.27 35.98
CA MET A 13 21.60 -53.08 36.21
C MET A 13 20.28 -52.27 36.27
N THR A 14 20.25 -51.06 35.70
CA THR A 14 19.00 -50.29 35.48
C THR A 14 18.93 -49.70 34.06
N PHE A 15 19.53 -50.37 33.08
CA PHE A 15 19.56 -49.93 31.67
C PHE A 15 18.93 -50.95 30.69
N LEU A 16 18.07 -51.85 31.19
CA LEU A 16 17.43 -52.87 30.34
C LEU A 16 15.91 -53.07 30.54
N ASP A 17 15.22 -52.16 31.24
CA ASP A 17 13.74 -52.18 31.33
C ASP A 17 13.10 -50.81 31.02
N GLY A 18 13.40 -50.27 29.84
CA GLY A 18 12.76 -49.05 29.33
C GLY A 18 12.54 -49.01 27.82
N TRP A 19 12.86 -50.10 27.12
CA TRP A 19 12.77 -50.22 25.65
C TRP A 19 12.10 -51.55 25.27
N ALA A 20 10.92 -51.78 25.83
CA ALA A 20 10.00 -52.83 25.40
C ALA A 20 8.60 -52.21 25.30
N GLY A 21 8.36 -51.53 24.19
CA GLY A 21 7.12 -50.84 23.87
C GLY A 21 7.15 -50.11 22.53
N ALA A 22 7.95 -50.58 21.57
CA ALA A 22 7.77 -50.23 20.17
C ALA A 22 6.90 -51.33 19.54
N SER A 23 5.58 -51.17 19.64
CA SER A 23 4.65 -51.96 18.82
C SER A 23 4.57 -51.31 17.44
N ALA A 24 4.55 -52.16 16.40
CA ALA A 24 4.42 -51.81 14.99
C ALA A 24 3.57 -50.55 14.65
N GLY A 25 4.16 -49.58 13.95
CA GLY A 25 3.44 -48.70 12.98
C GLY A 25 3.03 -47.29 13.40
N ASP A 26 3.78 -46.63 14.30
CA ASP A 26 3.44 -45.35 14.95
C ASP A 26 3.35 -44.10 14.04
N SER A 27 2.47 -43.17 14.40
CA SER A 27 2.36 -41.82 13.79
C SER A 27 3.68 -41.04 13.85
N ARG A 28 3.88 -40.11 12.90
CA ARG A 28 5.09 -39.29 12.84
C ARG A 28 5.25 -38.32 14.01
N PHE A 29 4.20 -38.06 14.77
CA PHE A 29 4.24 -37.27 16.00
C PHE A 29 3.51 -38.01 17.12
N ALA A 30 3.79 -37.65 18.37
CA ALA A 30 3.11 -38.25 19.51
C ALA A 30 1.59 -38.00 19.44
N VAL A 31 0.80 -39.07 19.61
CA VAL A 31 -0.66 -39.04 19.50
C VAL A 31 -1.26 -39.24 20.89
N LEU A 32 -2.19 -38.38 21.28
CA LEU A 32 -2.97 -38.56 22.50
C LEU A 32 -4.14 -39.53 22.29
N SER A 33 -4.62 -40.15 23.37
CA SER A 33 -5.96 -40.74 23.40
C SER A 33 -7.05 -39.65 23.33
N ASP A 34 -8.30 -40.03 23.04
CA ASP A 34 -9.42 -39.08 23.01
C ASP A 34 -9.58 -38.34 24.34
N SER A 35 -9.50 -39.07 25.46
CA SER A 35 -9.65 -38.50 26.81
C SER A 35 -8.53 -37.52 27.15
N GLU A 36 -7.28 -37.86 26.84
CA GLU A 36 -6.13 -36.98 27.04
C GLU A 36 -6.21 -35.73 26.16
N ALA A 37 -6.64 -35.86 24.91
CA ALA A 37 -6.80 -34.74 24.00
C ALA A 37 -7.91 -33.78 24.49
N TRP A 38 -9.09 -34.30 24.86
CA TRP A 38 -10.15 -33.48 25.44
C TRP A 38 -9.77 -32.83 26.76
N ALA A 39 -8.92 -33.45 27.57
CA ALA A 39 -8.41 -32.86 28.81
C ALA A 39 -7.47 -31.66 28.56
N ARG A 40 -6.82 -31.59 27.39
CA ARG A 40 -5.93 -30.48 27.02
C ARG A 40 -6.64 -29.37 26.24
N ILE A 41 -7.58 -29.74 25.37
CA ILE A 41 -8.36 -28.78 24.56
C ILE A 41 -9.21 -27.91 25.50
N PRO A 42 -9.35 -26.60 25.25
CA PRO A 42 -10.25 -25.74 26.03
C PRO A 42 -11.67 -26.32 26.11
N ALA A 43 -12.32 -26.21 27.27
CA ALA A 43 -13.69 -26.69 27.42
C ALA A 43 -14.64 -26.00 26.41
N PRO A 44 -15.44 -26.76 25.65
CA PRO A 44 -16.37 -26.19 24.69
C PRO A 44 -17.50 -25.42 25.40
N THR A 45 -17.95 -24.33 24.79
CA THR A 45 -19.13 -23.57 25.21
C THR A 45 -20.44 -24.18 24.72
N SER A 46 -20.39 -25.01 23.67
CA SER A 46 -21.50 -25.82 23.18
C SER A 46 -21.01 -27.11 22.49
N GLY A 47 -21.89 -28.11 22.38
CA GLY A 47 -21.55 -29.46 21.92
C GLY A 47 -21.17 -30.40 23.07
N LYS A 48 -21.04 -31.70 22.79
CA LYS A 48 -20.68 -32.72 23.80
C LYS A 48 -19.18 -33.04 23.73
N PRO A 49 -18.36 -32.67 24.74
CA PRO A 49 -16.97 -33.12 24.81
C PRO A 49 -16.88 -34.62 25.13
N GLY A 50 -15.72 -35.23 24.88
CA GLY A 50 -15.43 -36.63 25.26
C GLY A 50 -15.76 -37.68 24.19
N GLY A 51 -16.27 -37.28 23.01
CA GLY A 51 -16.42 -38.17 21.86
C GLY A 51 -15.10 -38.43 21.12
N PRO A 52 -15.10 -39.34 20.13
CA PRO A 52 -13.89 -39.62 19.34
C PRO A 52 -13.40 -38.39 18.57
N LEU A 53 -12.09 -38.19 18.53
CA LEU A 53 -11.42 -37.08 17.84
C LEU A 53 -10.62 -37.56 16.62
N PRO A 54 -10.62 -36.78 15.52
CA PRO A 54 -9.76 -37.03 14.38
C PRO A 54 -8.30 -37.23 14.78
N HIS A 55 -7.59 -38.12 14.11
CA HIS A 55 -6.17 -38.38 14.39
C HIS A 55 -5.34 -37.09 14.45
N TRP A 56 -5.54 -36.18 13.49
CA TRP A 56 -4.83 -34.90 13.45
C TRP A 56 -5.11 -34.02 14.68
N ALA A 57 -6.33 -34.07 15.24
CA ALA A 57 -6.72 -33.25 16.39
C ALA A 57 -6.01 -33.76 17.66
N ARG A 58 -5.88 -35.08 17.80
CA ARG A 58 -5.17 -35.73 18.91
C ARG A 58 -3.67 -35.50 18.88
N VAL A 59 -3.08 -35.42 17.70
CA VAL A 59 -1.67 -35.01 17.53
C VAL A 59 -1.47 -33.55 17.95
N LEU A 60 -2.26 -32.62 17.38
CA LEU A 60 -2.10 -31.20 17.66
C LEU A 60 -2.41 -30.85 19.12
N ALA A 61 -3.37 -31.54 19.76
CA ALA A 61 -3.81 -31.22 21.12
C ALA A 61 -2.71 -31.35 22.18
N LYS A 62 -1.63 -32.10 21.89
CA LYS A 62 -0.48 -32.22 22.78
C LYS A 62 0.21 -30.88 22.99
N ASP A 63 0.60 -30.22 21.90
CA ASP A 63 1.46 -29.04 21.94
C ASP A 63 0.73 -27.75 21.54
N LEU A 64 -0.43 -27.86 20.89
CA LEU A 64 -1.24 -26.77 20.35
C LEU A 64 -2.75 -26.95 20.64
N PRO A 65 -3.18 -27.15 21.91
CA PRO A 65 -4.57 -27.45 22.26
C PRO A 65 -5.59 -26.39 21.84
N LYS A 66 -5.24 -25.10 21.85
CA LYS A 66 -6.15 -24.05 21.39
C LYS A 66 -6.29 -24.07 19.87
N THR A 67 -5.19 -24.28 19.17
CA THR A 67 -5.17 -24.43 17.71
C THR A 67 -5.98 -25.65 17.29
N SER A 68 -5.89 -26.76 18.02
CA SER A 68 -6.75 -27.93 17.81
C SER A 68 -8.23 -27.59 17.93
N ALA A 69 -8.63 -26.87 18.99
CA ALA A 69 -10.01 -26.40 19.15
C ALA A 69 -10.47 -25.51 17.97
N ALA A 70 -9.66 -24.53 17.59
CA ALA A 70 -10.01 -23.64 16.48
C ALA A 70 -10.09 -24.40 15.14
N LEU A 71 -9.22 -25.39 14.91
CA LEU A 71 -9.25 -26.23 13.71
C LEU A 71 -10.47 -27.16 13.67
N LEU A 72 -10.96 -27.65 14.82
CA LEU A 72 -12.23 -28.39 14.89
C LEU A 72 -13.41 -27.51 14.43
N GLN A 73 -13.46 -26.24 14.83
CA GLN A 73 -14.49 -25.31 14.36
C GLN A 73 -14.36 -25.00 12.87
N LEU A 74 -13.13 -24.84 12.36
CA LEU A 74 -12.88 -24.64 10.93
C LEU A 74 -13.27 -25.88 10.12
N ASP A 75 -12.96 -27.10 10.59
CA ASP A 75 -13.36 -28.35 9.94
C ASP A 75 -14.88 -28.46 9.88
N TYR A 76 -15.58 -28.17 10.98
CA TYR A 76 -17.03 -28.16 11.01
C TYR A 76 -17.62 -27.17 10.00
N ALA A 77 -17.15 -25.91 10.00
CA ALA A 77 -17.65 -24.89 9.08
C ALA A 77 -17.49 -25.30 7.61
N GLN A 78 -16.32 -25.85 7.26
CA GLN A 78 -16.01 -26.26 5.89
C GLN A 78 -16.79 -27.51 5.46
N ARG A 79 -17.10 -28.42 6.38
CA ARG A 79 -17.80 -29.68 6.10
C ARG A 79 -19.32 -29.61 6.24
N VAL A 80 -19.84 -28.61 6.95
CA VAL A 80 -21.27 -28.49 7.27
C VAL A 80 -21.82 -27.12 6.85
N SER A 81 -21.24 -26.03 7.33
CA SER A 81 -21.78 -24.68 7.16
C SER A 81 -21.57 -24.05 5.77
N SER A 82 -20.67 -24.59 4.93
CA SER A 82 -20.47 -24.08 3.56
C SER A 82 -21.78 -24.09 2.75
N PRO A 83 -22.08 -23.02 1.99
CA PRO A 83 -23.29 -22.91 1.17
C PRO A 83 -23.22 -23.74 -0.12
N VAL A 84 -22.08 -24.37 -0.41
CA VAL A 84 -21.97 -25.34 -1.52
C VAL A 84 -22.75 -26.60 -1.14
N GLU A 85 -23.57 -27.08 -2.08
CA GLU A 85 -24.42 -28.25 -1.88
C GLU A 85 -23.59 -29.46 -1.37
N PRO A 86 -24.08 -30.21 -0.35
CA PRO A 86 -23.29 -31.24 0.33
C PRO A 86 -22.64 -32.30 -0.57
N LYS A 87 -23.35 -32.80 -1.58
CA LYS A 87 -22.84 -33.80 -2.53
C LYS A 87 -21.70 -33.22 -3.35
N LEU A 88 -21.88 -32.04 -3.95
CA LEU A 88 -20.86 -31.36 -4.73
C LEU A 88 -19.64 -31.00 -3.87
N ARG A 89 -19.87 -30.46 -2.67
CA ARG A 89 -18.79 -30.10 -1.73
C ARG A 89 -17.93 -31.30 -1.34
N ALA A 90 -18.55 -32.44 -1.04
CA ALA A 90 -17.83 -33.68 -0.73
C ALA A 90 -17.06 -34.20 -1.96
N ALA A 91 -17.67 -34.16 -3.15
CA ALA A 91 -17.03 -34.55 -4.41
C ALA A 91 -15.80 -33.68 -4.73
N MET A 92 -15.89 -32.35 -4.58
CA MET A 92 -14.76 -31.44 -4.79
C MET A 92 -13.61 -31.74 -3.81
N ARG A 93 -13.90 -32.01 -2.54
CA ARG A 93 -12.90 -32.41 -1.54
C ARG A 93 -12.27 -33.77 -1.88
N LEU A 94 -13.04 -34.71 -2.39
CA LEU A 94 -12.54 -36.01 -2.84
C LEU A 94 -11.56 -35.84 -4.01
N VAL A 95 -11.91 -35.01 -5.01
CA VAL A 95 -11.02 -34.69 -6.14
C VAL A 95 -9.73 -34.03 -5.67
N ALA A 96 -9.81 -33.08 -4.73
CA ALA A 96 -8.62 -32.45 -4.14
C ALA A 96 -7.73 -33.47 -3.41
N ALA A 97 -8.32 -34.33 -2.58
CA ALA A 97 -7.60 -35.35 -1.83
C ALA A 97 -6.95 -36.40 -2.73
N SER A 98 -7.63 -36.82 -3.81
CA SER A 98 -7.04 -37.68 -4.85
C SER A 98 -5.85 -37.01 -5.54
N ALA A 99 -5.97 -35.73 -5.92
CA ALA A 99 -4.89 -34.97 -6.54
C ALA A 99 -3.68 -34.80 -5.60
N ASN A 100 -3.93 -34.58 -4.32
CA ASN A 100 -2.89 -34.47 -3.28
C ASN A 100 -2.31 -35.84 -2.85
N ARG A 101 -2.94 -36.95 -3.25
CA ARG A 101 -2.67 -38.32 -2.77
C ARG A 101 -2.79 -38.43 -1.25
N SER A 102 -3.81 -37.81 -0.69
CA SER A 102 -4.18 -37.87 0.73
C SER A 102 -5.13 -39.04 0.97
N GLU A 103 -4.64 -40.14 1.55
CA GLU A 103 -5.49 -41.31 1.87
C GLU A 103 -6.55 -40.95 2.92
N TYR A 104 -6.13 -40.25 3.98
CA TYR A 104 -7.02 -39.76 5.03
C TYR A 104 -8.11 -38.84 4.46
N GLY A 105 -7.71 -37.86 3.62
CA GLY A 105 -8.64 -36.93 2.98
C GLY A 105 -9.64 -37.62 2.06
N GLN A 106 -9.20 -38.60 1.27
CA GLN A 106 -10.07 -39.38 0.38
C GLN A 106 -11.10 -40.20 1.19
N ALA A 107 -10.69 -40.82 2.29
CA ALA A 107 -11.59 -41.59 3.15
C ALA A 107 -12.66 -40.69 3.80
N VAL A 108 -12.26 -39.55 4.37
CA VAL A 108 -13.19 -38.59 4.98
C VAL A 108 -14.13 -37.98 3.95
N ALA A 109 -13.63 -37.56 2.78
CA ALA A 109 -14.46 -36.97 1.73
C ALA A 109 -15.45 -37.98 1.14
N ALA A 110 -15.04 -39.24 0.94
CA ALA A 110 -15.94 -40.28 0.49
C ALA A 110 -17.00 -40.63 1.53
N TYR A 111 -16.65 -40.64 2.82
CA TYR A 111 -17.61 -40.82 3.91
C TYR A 111 -18.65 -39.69 3.94
N ASP A 112 -18.20 -38.43 3.81
CA ASP A 112 -19.11 -37.28 3.72
C ASP A 112 -19.99 -37.34 2.45
N ALA A 113 -19.46 -37.81 1.32
CA ALA A 113 -20.21 -37.99 0.07
C ALA A 113 -21.34 -39.01 0.25
N LYS A 114 -21.05 -40.18 0.85
CA LYS A 114 -22.06 -41.20 1.18
C LYS A 114 -23.14 -40.65 2.11
N ARG A 115 -22.74 -39.92 3.16
CA ARG A 115 -23.68 -39.27 4.08
C ARG A 115 -24.58 -38.24 3.39
N ALA A 116 -24.08 -37.58 2.36
CA ALA A 116 -24.84 -36.66 1.52
C ALA A 116 -25.73 -37.39 0.49
N GLY A 117 -25.64 -38.72 0.36
CA GLY A 117 -26.42 -39.52 -0.58
C GLY A 117 -25.78 -39.68 -1.97
N LEU A 118 -24.45 -39.79 -2.03
CA LEU A 118 -23.73 -40.29 -3.21
C LEU A 118 -23.47 -41.78 -3.07
N ASP A 119 -23.86 -42.55 -4.09
CA ASP A 119 -23.62 -43.99 -4.15
C ASP A 119 -22.19 -44.30 -4.61
N GLU A 120 -21.66 -45.50 -4.29
CA GLU A 120 -20.27 -45.86 -4.60
C GLU A 120 -19.97 -45.82 -6.11
N GLU A 121 -20.94 -46.16 -6.95
CA GLU A 121 -20.83 -46.09 -8.42
C GLU A 121 -20.57 -44.67 -8.92
N ARG A 122 -21.00 -43.63 -8.18
CA ARG A 122 -20.70 -42.22 -8.45
C ARG A 122 -19.37 -41.78 -7.84
N ILE A 123 -18.94 -42.37 -6.73
CA ILE A 123 -17.72 -41.96 -6.00
C ILE A 123 -16.45 -42.47 -6.68
N GLU A 124 -16.45 -43.72 -7.16
CA GLU A 124 -15.27 -44.35 -7.76
C GLU A 124 -14.73 -43.61 -9.01
N PRO A 125 -15.56 -43.19 -9.99
CA PRO A 125 -15.10 -42.38 -11.12
C PRO A 125 -14.49 -41.04 -10.68
N LEU A 126 -15.08 -40.38 -9.68
CA LEU A 126 -14.58 -39.11 -9.16
C LEU A 126 -13.17 -39.25 -8.55
N ARG A 127 -12.88 -40.36 -7.84
CA ARG A 127 -11.53 -40.65 -7.33
C ARG A 127 -10.48 -40.70 -8.44
N LYS A 128 -10.88 -41.20 -9.61
CA LYS A 128 -10.03 -41.36 -10.80
C LYS A 128 -9.99 -40.11 -11.68
N GLY A 129 -10.71 -39.04 -11.31
CA GLY A 129 -10.82 -37.81 -12.10
C GLY A 129 -11.70 -37.94 -13.34
N ASP A 130 -12.59 -38.93 -13.37
CA ASP A 130 -13.59 -39.08 -14.43
C ASP A 130 -14.88 -38.36 -14.03
N PHE A 131 -15.21 -37.32 -14.81
CA PHE A 131 -16.39 -36.47 -14.61
C PHE A 131 -17.45 -36.68 -15.71
N SER A 132 -17.36 -37.75 -16.50
CA SER A 132 -18.26 -38.03 -17.63
C SER A 132 -19.74 -38.16 -17.23
N ALA A 133 -20.01 -38.68 -16.03
CA ALA A 133 -21.35 -38.83 -15.47
C ALA A 133 -21.87 -37.57 -14.71
N CYS A 134 -21.13 -36.47 -14.73
CA CYS A 134 -21.50 -35.22 -14.07
C CYS A 134 -22.22 -34.27 -15.03
N THR A 135 -23.11 -33.43 -14.49
CA THR A 135 -23.66 -32.28 -15.22
C THR A 135 -22.55 -31.30 -15.62
N ASP A 136 -22.81 -30.42 -16.59
CA ASP A 136 -21.82 -29.43 -17.04
C ASP A 136 -21.34 -28.50 -15.90
N ALA A 137 -22.26 -28.09 -15.02
CA ALA A 137 -21.94 -27.24 -13.87
C ALA A 137 -21.08 -28.00 -12.84
N GLU A 138 -21.43 -29.25 -12.51
CA GLU A 138 -20.60 -30.11 -11.64
C GLU A 138 -19.22 -30.35 -12.26
N LYS A 139 -19.15 -30.62 -13.56
CA LYS A 139 -17.89 -30.83 -14.28
C LYS A 139 -17.00 -29.60 -14.23
N ALA A 140 -17.57 -28.40 -14.35
CA ALA A 140 -16.83 -27.15 -14.19
C ALA A 140 -16.27 -27.00 -12.77
N ALA A 141 -17.09 -27.23 -11.74
CA ALA A 141 -16.67 -27.16 -10.34
C ALA A 141 -15.60 -28.21 -9.97
N LEU A 142 -15.72 -29.44 -10.45
CA LEU A 142 -14.77 -30.53 -10.19
C LEU A 142 -13.45 -30.35 -10.97
N THR A 143 -13.52 -29.81 -12.19
CA THR A 143 -12.32 -29.42 -12.96
C THR A 143 -11.58 -28.29 -12.25
N PHE A 144 -12.32 -27.28 -11.79
CA PHE A 144 -11.79 -26.21 -10.95
C PHE A 144 -11.14 -26.76 -9.67
N ALA A 145 -11.79 -27.69 -8.96
CA ALA A 145 -11.26 -28.32 -7.74
C ALA A 145 -9.92 -29.04 -7.98
N ARG A 146 -9.83 -29.80 -9.09
CA ARG A 146 -8.58 -30.47 -9.51
C ARG A 146 -7.49 -29.43 -9.76
N LYS A 147 -7.79 -28.41 -10.58
CA LYS A 147 -6.84 -27.36 -10.96
C LYS A 147 -6.35 -26.55 -9.76
N MET A 148 -7.24 -26.17 -8.85
CA MET A 148 -6.89 -25.52 -7.58
C MET A 148 -5.94 -26.34 -6.69
N SER A 149 -5.95 -27.66 -6.85
CA SER A 149 -5.11 -28.56 -6.05
C SER A 149 -3.71 -28.73 -6.65
N VAL A 150 -3.60 -28.83 -7.97
CA VAL A 150 -2.33 -29.10 -8.68
C VAL A 150 -1.64 -27.85 -9.24
N GLU A 151 -2.41 -26.90 -9.78
CA GLU A 151 -1.92 -25.77 -10.61
C GLU A 151 -2.84 -24.55 -10.41
N SER A 152 -3.04 -24.12 -9.15
CA SER A 152 -4.01 -23.06 -8.83
C SER A 152 -3.73 -21.73 -9.56
N ASP A 153 -2.47 -21.44 -9.90
CA ASP A 153 -2.05 -20.25 -10.65
C ASP A 153 -2.55 -20.25 -12.11
N GLN A 154 -2.97 -21.42 -12.62
CA GLN A 154 -3.47 -21.59 -13.98
C GLN A 154 -4.99 -21.47 -14.08
N VAL A 155 -5.72 -21.33 -12.97
CA VAL A 155 -7.16 -21.03 -13.02
C VAL A 155 -7.36 -19.75 -13.82
N THR A 156 -8.25 -19.75 -14.81
CA THR A 156 -8.51 -18.59 -15.67
C THR A 156 -9.71 -17.78 -15.19
N ASP A 157 -9.83 -16.56 -15.71
CA ASP A 157 -10.95 -15.67 -15.38
C ASP A 157 -12.26 -16.20 -15.98
N GLU A 158 -12.21 -16.87 -17.14
CA GLU A 158 -13.36 -17.53 -17.77
C GLU A 158 -13.84 -18.73 -16.96
N GLU A 159 -12.93 -19.55 -16.45
CA GLU A 159 -13.25 -20.69 -15.59
C GLU A 159 -13.96 -20.21 -14.31
N PHE A 160 -13.45 -19.16 -13.67
CA PHE A 160 -14.08 -18.60 -12.48
C PHE A 160 -15.42 -17.91 -12.79
N ALA A 161 -15.49 -17.12 -13.87
CA ALA A 161 -16.73 -16.49 -14.31
C ALA A 161 -17.82 -17.53 -14.63
N ARG A 162 -17.43 -18.70 -15.13
CA ARG A 162 -18.35 -19.83 -15.32
C ARG A 162 -18.92 -20.33 -13.99
N LEU A 163 -18.12 -20.42 -12.92
CA LEU A 163 -18.63 -20.78 -11.60
C LEU A 163 -19.60 -19.72 -11.06
N VAL A 164 -19.28 -18.43 -11.22
CA VAL A 164 -20.18 -17.34 -10.80
C VAL A 164 -21.51 -17.42 -11.57
N LYS A 165 -21.47 -17.71 -12.88
CA LYS A 165 -22.67 -17.88 -13.70
C LYS A 165 -23.53 -19.05 -13.24
N ASP A 166 -22.91 -20.19 -12.95
CA ASP A 166 -23.65 -21.43 -12.66
C ASP A 166 -24.12 -21.53 -11.19
N PHE A 167 -23.38 -20.91 -10.25
CA PHE A 167 -23.60 -21.07 -8.80
C PHE A 167 -23.81 -19.76 -8.02
N GLY A 168 -23.53 -18.60 -8.63
CA GLY A 168 -23.54 -17.29 -7.97
C GLY A 168 -22.24 -16.97 -7.20
N GLU A 169 -22.05 -15.69 -6.84
CA GLU A 169 -20.80 -15.19 -6.24
C GLU A 169 -20.50 -15.82 -4.86
N ASN A 170 -21.51 -15.99 -3.99
CA ASN A 170 -21.33 -16.58 -2.66
C ASN A 170 -20.88 -18.05 -2.73
N GLN A 171 -21.51 -18.87 -3.58
CA GLN A 171 -21.11 -20.27 -3.72
C GLN A 171 -19.76 -20.39 -4.45
N ALA A 172 -19.49 -19.58 -5.48
CA ALA A 172 -18.18 -19.56 -6.14
C ALA A 172 -17.06 -19.17 -5.17
N ALA A 173 -17.27 -18.17 -4.31
CA ALA A 173 -16.32 -17.82 -3.24
C ALA A 173 -16.13 -18.96 -2.23
N SER A 174 -17.23 -19.62 -1.86
CA SER A 174 -17.20 -20.77 -0.95
C SER A 174 -16.48 -21.99 -1.54
N MET A 175 -16.54 -22.18 -2.87
CA MET A 175 -15.76 -23.20 -3.58
C MET A 175 -14.25 -22.91 -3.50
N VAL A 176 -13.83 -21.65 -3.62
CA VAL A 176 -12.41 -21.27 -3.40
C VAL A 176 -11.97 -21.61 -1.96
N LEU A 177 -12.78 -21.23 -0.96
CA LEU A 177 -12.49 -21.49 0.45
C LEU A 177 -12.48 -22.99 0.77
N ALA A 178 -13.38 -23.78 0.18
CA ALA A 178 -13.38 -25.23 0.32
C ALA A 178 -12.10 -25.85 -0.26
N MET A 179 -11.61 -25.36 -1.41
CA MET A 179 -10.35 -25.83 -2.01
C MET A 179 -9.12 -25.38 -1.22
N ALA A 180 -9.14 -24.17 -0.66
CA ALA A 180 -8.13 -23.68 0.26
C ALA A 180 -8.05 -24.58 1.51
N TYR A 181 -9.19 -24.89 2.11
CA TYR A 181 -9.29 -25.78 3.27
C TYR A 181 -8.80 -27.20 2.97
N ALA A 182 -9.32 -27.82 1.92
CA ALA A 182 -8.97 -29.19 1.56
C ALA A 182 -7.47 -29.34 1.32
N ASN A 183 -6.86 -28.41 0.57
CA ASN A 183 -5.44 -28.46 0.28
C ASN A 183 -4.54 -28.20 1.49
N PHE A 184 -5.00 -27.42 2.47
CA PHE A 184 -4.34 -27.28 3.77
C PHE A 184 -4.44 -28.59 4.57
N LEU A 185 -5.65 -29.10 4.79
CA LEU A 185 -5.88 -30.26 5.65
C LEU A 185 -5.24 -31.53 5.09
N ASP A 186 -5.31 -31.75 3.77
CA ASP A 186 -4.65 -32.89 3.12
C ASP A 186 -3.15 -32.87 3.37
N ARG A 187 -2.50 -31.73 3.19
CA ARG A 187 -1.05 -31.60 3.39
C ARG A 187 -0.66 -31.74 4.85
N LEU A 188 -1.48 -31.23 5.76
CA LEU A 188 -1.31 -31.44 7.20
C LEU A 188 -1.40 -32.93 7.54
N THR A 189 -2.47 -33.61 7.13
CA THR A 189 -2.70 -35.03 7.44
C THR A 189 -1.66 -35.95 6.79
N ILE A 190 -1.23 -35.67 5.56
CA ILE A 190 -0.08 -36.33 4.93
C ILE A 190 1.16 -36.13 5.80
N SER A 191 1.48 -34.90 6.22
CA SER A 191 2.69 -34.60 7.00
C SER A 191 2.69 -35.22 8.40
N LEU A 192 1.51 -35.35 9.04
CA LEU A 192 1.36 -36.01 10.33
C LEU A 192 1.38 -37.55 10.23
N GLY A 193 1.32 -38.10 9.01
CA GLY A 193 1.14 -39.54 8.79
C GLY A 193 -0.22 -40.03 9.31
N SER A 194 -1.27 -39.20 9.23
CA SER A 194 -2.58 -39.50 9.82
C SER A 194 -3.21 -40.74 9.21
N LYS A 195 -3.73 -41.61 10.07
CA LYS A 195 -4.50 -42.80 9.71
C LYS A 195 -5.98 -42.58 9.96
N VAL A 196 -6.82 -43.21 9.14
CA VAL A 196 -8.27 -43.27 9.37
C VAL A 196 -8.51 -44.01 10.68
N GLU A 197 -9.50 -43.56 11.45
CA GLU A 197 -9.79 -44.13 12.76
C GLU A 197 -10.29 -45.59 12.66
N PRO A 198 -10.07 -46.43 13.69
CA PRO A 198 -10.39 -47.87 13.64
C PRO A 198 -11.84 -48.20 13.27
N ASN A 199 -12.78 -47.32 13.64
CA ASN A 199 -14.22 -47.47 13.36
C ASN A 199 -14.66 -46.74 12.08
N GLY A 200 -13.71 -46.33 11.24
CA GLY A 200 -13.94 -45.53 10.04
C GLY A 200 -13.88 -44.01 10.29
N PRO A 201 -14.01 -43.20 9.22
CA PRO A 201 -13.89 -41.74 9.31
C PRO A 201 -14.91 -41.11 10.28
N ILE A 202 -14.45 -40.13 11.06
CA ILE A 202 -15.30 -39.42 12.03
C ILE A 202 -16.15 -38.34 11.31
N PRO A 203 -17.46 -38.22 11.63
CA PRO A 203 -18.30 -37.12 11.15
C PRO A 203 -17.78 -35.75 11.65
N PRO A 204 -18.17 -34.63 11.01
CA PRO A 204 -17.81 -33.30 11.51
C PRO A 204 -18.25 -33.13 12.96
N ILE A 205 -17.36 -32.61 13.81
CA ILE A 205 -17.62 -32.45 15.24
C ILE A 205 -18.23 -31.06 15.49
N GLU A 206 -19.49 -31.04 15.91
CA GLU A 206 -20.19 -29.80 16.27
C GLU A 206 -19.84 -29.36 17.70
N VAL A 207 -18.83 -28.50 17.80
CA VAL A 207 -18.42 -27.85 19.05
C VAL A 207 -18.15 -26.37 18.83
N SER A 208 -18.43 -25.56 19.84
CA SER A 208 -17.98 -24.17 19.87
C SER A 208 -17.11 -23.90 21.10
N PHE A 209 -16.20 -22.94 20.97
CA PHE A 209 -15.32 -22.53 22.06
C PHE A 209 -15.45 -21.03 22.30
N ASP A 210 -15.09 -20.62 23.50
CA ASP A 210 -14.97 -19.21 23.87
C ASP A 210 -13.83 -18.56 23.07
N ARG A 211 -14.18 -17.56 22.25
CA ARG A 211 -13.24 -16.84 21.38
C ARG A 211 -12.10 -16.20 22.19
N GLU A 212 -12.38 -15.71 23.39
CA GLU A 212 -11.36 -15.08 24.24
C GLU A 212 -10.31 -16.11 24.70
N LYS A 213 -10.72 -17.38 24.89
CA LYS A 213 -9.82 -18.47 25.29
C LYS A 213 -8.96 -19.02 24.14
N LEU A 214 -9.43 -18.92 22.90
CA LEU A 214 -8.69 -19.31 21.70
C LEU A 214 -7.63 -18.28 21.26
N ALA A 215 -7.61 -17.09 21.87
CA ALA A 215 -6.81 -15.92 21.51
C ALA A 215 -7.36 -15.11 20.32
N THR A 216 -7.74 -13.85 20.63
CA THR A 216 -8.31 -12.89 19.66
C THR A 216 -7.31 -11.83 19.19
N LYS A 217 -6.18 -11.68 19.90
CA LYS A 217 -5.15 -10.69 19.56
C LYS A 217 -4.13 -11.32 18.62
N SER A 218 -4.00 -10.75 17.42
CA SER A 218 -2.80 -10.97 16.61
C SER A 218 -1.59 -10.65 17.48
N ALA A 219 -0.62 -11.57 17.56
CA ALA A 219 0.63 -11.26 18.22
C ALA A 219 1.26 -10.09 17.45
N SER A 220 1.23 -8.88 18.01
CA SER A 220 1.95 -7.75 17.41
C SER A 220 3.45 -8.11 17.43
N PRO A 221 4.22 -7.87 16.34
CA PRO A 221 5.66 -7.85 16.49
C PRO A 221 5.93 -6.82 17.58
N LYS A 222 6.60 -7.20 18.69
CA LYS A 222 6.89 -6.26 19.78
C LYS A 222 7.42 -4.98 19.14
N SER A 223 6.63 -3.90 19.22
CA SER A 223 6.98 -2.59 18.66
C SER A 223 8.18 -2.11 19.46
N ALA A 224 9.36 -2.49 19.01
CA ALA A 224 10.58 -1.95 19.53
C ALA A 224 10.65 -0.52 19.01
N THR A 225 10.53 0.44 19.93
CA THR A 225 11.09 1.77 19.78
C THR A 225 12.48 1.66 19.14
N LYS A 226 12.88 2.62 18.30
CA LYS A 226 14.13 2.59 17.51
C LYS A 226 15.39 2.24 18.34
N LYS A 227 15.36 2.50 19.66
CA LYS A 227 16.41 2.16 20.63
C LYS A 227 16.49 0.68 21.03
N ASP A 228 15.42 -0.09 20.92
CA ASP A 228 15.30 -1.46 21.44
C ASP A 228 15.19 -2.52 20.35
N ARG A 229 15.24 -2.14 19.06
CA ARG A 229 15.14 -3.10 17.96
C ARG A 229 16.49 -3.81 17.84
N PRO A 230 16.58 -5.13 18.14
CA PRO A 230 17.83 -5.85 17.89
C PRO A 230 18.16 -5.73 16.40
N LYS A 231 19.39 -5.36 16.06
CA LYS A 231 19.87 -5.38 14.68
C LYS A 231 19.73 -6.81 14.16
N ILE A 232 18.85 -7.02 13.19
CA ILE A 232 18.77 -8.28 12.46
C ILE A 232 20.03 -8.35 11.60
N PRO A 233 20.94 -9.31 11.84
CA PRO A 233 22.20 -9.38 11.11
C PRO A 233 21.96 -9.71 9.63
N ASP A 234 22.85 -9.22 8.78
CA ASP A 234 22.84 -9.57 7.36
C ASP A 234 23.15 -11.06 7.17
N LEU A 235 22.59 -11.64 6.11
CA LEU A 235 22.89 -13.00 5.74
C LEU A 235 24.32 -13.08 5.18
N PRO A 236 25.09 -14.14 5.52
CA PRO A 236 26.40 -14.36 4.92
C PRO A 236 26.29 -14.56 3.40
N ALA A 237 27.41 -14.43 2.70
CA ALA A 237 27.46 -14.72 1.27
C ALA A 237 27.24 -16.23 1.00
N PRO A 238 26.61 -16.59 -0.13
CA PRO A 238 26.45 -17.97 -0.56
C PRO A 238 27.83 -18.63 -0.78
N THR A 239 27.96 -19.88 -0.35
CA THR A 239 29.21 -20.65 -0.36
C THR A 239 29.26 -21.70 -1.48
N GLY A 240 28.15 -21.93 -2.20
CA GLY A 240 27.99 -22.99 -3.18
C GLY A 240 27.88 -24.39 -2.59
N LYS A 241 27.68 -24.52 -1.27
CA LYS A 241 27.68 -25.79 -0.54
C LYS A 241 26.46 -25.87 0.39
N ASP A 242 25.26 -25.84 -0.17
CA ASP A 242 24.05 -26.06 0.60
C ASP A 242 23.75 -27.56 0.76
N LEU A 243 22.75 -27.88 1.57
CA LEU A 243 22.40 -29.25 1.97
C LEU A 243 21.21 -29.81 1.18
N VAL A 244 20.73 -29.09 0.18
CA VAL A 244 19.49 -29.39 -0.54
C VAL A 244 19.82 -29.69 -2.00
N ALA A 245 19.12 -30.67 -2.57
CA ALA A 245 19.30 -30.98 -3.98
C ALA A 245 18.82 -29.82 -4.87
N ASP A 246 19.64 -29.50 -5.86
CA ASP A 246 19.32 -28.61 -6.96
C ASP A 246 18.03 -29.03 -7.69
N ASP A 247 17.25 -28.05 -8.11
CA ASP A 247 16.04 -28.21 -8.91
C ASP A 247 16.11 -27.21 -10.07
N ASP A 248 16.32 -27.69 -11.29
CA ASP A 248 16.47 -26.83 -12.48
C ASP A 248 15.23 -25.97 -12.75
N GLU A 249 14.04 -26.47 -12.43
CA GLU A 249 12.81 -25.70 -12.56
C GLU A 249 12.76 -24.59 -11.51
N TRP A 250 13.25 -24.84 -10.30
CA TRP A 250 13.41 -23.79 -9.29
C TRP A 250 14.36 -22.68 -9.76
N LYS A 251 15.48 -23.04 -10.40
CA LYS A 251 16.48 -22.10 -10.95
C LYS A 251 15.92 -21.23 -12.09
N SER A 252 14.96 -21.75 -12.85
CA SER A 252 14.44 -21.10 -14.06
C SER A 252 13.79 -19.72 -13.82
N LEU A 253 13.33 -19.45 -12.61
CA LEU A 253 12.64 -18.21 -12.25
C LEU A 253 13.49 -17.33 -11.34
N THR A 254 14.12 -16.32 -11.94
CA THR A 254 15.05 -15.38 -11.27
C THR A 254 14.32 -14.37 -10.39
N TYR A 255 15.05 -13.75 -9.45
CA TYR A 255 14.54 -12.65 -8.62
C TYR A 255 13.97 -11.50 -9.46
N ASP A 256 14.68 -11.03 -10.49
CA ASP A 256 14.21 -9.90 -11.31
C ASP A 256 12.89 -10.23 -12.03
N ARG A 257 12.76 -11.49 -12.49
CA ARG A 257 11.50 -11.95 -13.08
C ARG A 257 10.38 -12.05 -12.05
N LEU A 258 10.68 -12.46 -10.82
CA LEU A 258 9.71 -12.46 -9.71
C LEU A 258 9.23 -11.04 -9.39
N GLN A 259 10.12 -10.06 -9.36
CA GLN A 259 9.74 -8.65 -9.17
C GLN A 259 8.82 -8.16 -10.29
N THR A 260 9.09 -8.53 -11.55
CA THR A 260 8.17 -8.24 -12.66
C THR A 260 6.79 -8.86 -12.44
N LEU A 261 6.71 -10.10 -11.95
CA LEU A 261 5.44 -10.76 -11.66
C LEU A 261 4.68 -10.09 -10.50
N LEU A 262 5.37 -9.57 -9.49
CA LEU A 262 4.78 -8.77 -8.42
C LEU A 262 4.15 -7.49 -8.97
N ASP A 263 4.83 -6.78 -9.86
CA ASP A 263 4.31 -5.55 -10.46
C ASP A 263 3.12 -5.81 -11.38
N ILE A 264 3.16 -6.89 -12.17
CA ILE A 264 2.00 -7.36 -12.93
C ILE A 264 0.83 -7.64 -11.97
N GLN A 265 1.07 -8.31 -10.85
CA GLN A 265 0.03 -8.64 -9.88
C GLN A 265 -0.61 -7.40 -9.22
N LYS A 266 0.14 -6.30 -9.03
CA LYS A 266 -0.40 -5.02 -8.54
C LYS A 266 -1.37 -4.38 -9.54
N LYS A 267 -1.24 -4.68 -10.83
CA LYS A 267 -2.08 -4.13 -11.91
C LYS A 267 -3.30 -5.00 -12.23
N LYS A 268 -3.26 -6.30 -11.90
CA LYS A 268 -4.36 -7.23 -12.19
C LYS A 268 -5.62 -6.93 -11.36
N PRO A 269 -6.82 -6.94 -11.96
CA PRO A 269 -8.07 -6.86 -11.21
C PRO A 269 -8.33 -8.16 -10.43
N THR A 270 -9.16 -8.06 -9.38
CA THR A 270 -9.67 -9.23 -8.66
C THR A 270 -10.90 -9.79 -9.38
N ARG A 271 -11.10 -11.11 -9.39
CA ARG A 271 -12.22 -11.77 -10.09
C ARG A 271 -13.59 -11.46 -9.52
N LEU A 272 -13.66 -11.11 -8.25
CA LEU A 272 -14.85 -10.57 -7.60
C LEU A 272 -14.62 -9.09 -7.28
N ARG A 273 -15.71 -8.31 -7.25
CA ARG A 273 -15.67 -6.92 -6.77
C ARG A 273 -15.16 -6.93 -5.33
N ILE A 274 -14.29 -5.98 -4.99
CA ILE A 274 -13.83 -5.80 -3.60
C ILE A 274 -14.94 -5.02 -2.84
N PRO A 275 -15.67 -5.62 -1.88
CA PRO A 275 -16.76 -4.94 -1.17
C PRO A 275 -16.23 -3.86 -0.24
N GLU A 276 -16.93 -2.74 -0.07
CA GLU A 276 -16.58 -1.70 0.91
C GLU A 276 -16.68 -2.21 2.35
N TRP A 277 -15.89 -1.63 3.26
CA TRP A 277 -15.83 -2.12 4.64
C TRP A 277 -17.18 -2.02 5.37
N SER A 278 -18.01 -1.04 5.03
CA SER A 278 -19.37 -0.92 5.57
C SER A 278 -20.33 -1.99 5.06
N GLU A 279 -20.03 -2.66 3.95
CA GLU A 279 -20.74 -3.86 3.49
C GLU A 279 -20.27 -5.10 4.26
N VAL A 280 -18.96 -5.18 4.53
CA VAL A 280 -18.33 -6.33 5.20
C VAL A 280 -18.63 -6.36 6.70
N GLU A 281 -18.47 -5.24 7.40
CA GLU A 281 -18.54 -5.15 8.87
C GLU A 281 -19.89 -5.59 9.44
N LYS A 282 -20.98 -5.35 8.71
CA LYS A 282 -22.36 -5.72 9.10
C LYS A 282 -22.52 -7.22 9.33
N ASN A 283 -21.73 -8.04 8.67
CA ASN A 283 -21.82 -9.50 8.71
C ASN A 283 -20.73 -10.14 9.58
N LEU A 284 -19.88 -9.34 10.24
CA LEU A 284 -18.80 -9.82 11.08
C LEU A 284 -19.20 -9.89 12.56
N PRO A 285 -18.77 -10.93 13.31
CA PRO A 285 -18.95 -10.95 14.75
C PRO A 285 -18.24 -9.78 15.43
N ALA A 286 -18.93 -9.16 16.39
CA ALA A 286 -18.37 -8.10 17.21
C ALA A 286 -17.00 -8.50 17.81
N GLY A 287 -16.08 -7.55 17.84
CA GLY A 287 -14.73 -7.73 18.40
C GLY A 287 -13.79 -8.61 17.56
N LEU A 288 -14.16 -9.06 16.36
CA LEU A 288 -13.24 -9.80 15.48
C LEU A 288 -12.05 -8.93 15.04
N MET A 289 -12.30 -7.68 14.66
CA MET A 289 -11.28 -6.70 14.27
C MET A 289 -11.54 -5.37 14.97
N LYS A 290 -10.47 -4.68 15.38
CA LYS A 290 -10.55 -3.35 16.02
C LYS A 290 -10.70 -2.22 15.01
N LYS A 291 -10.11 -2.38 13.83
CA LYS A 291 -10.18 -1.45 12.71
C LYS A 291 -10.29 -2.24 11.40
N PRO A 292 -10.93 -1.66 10.37
CA PRO A 292 -10.87 -2.17 9.01
C PRO A 292 -9.43 -2.48 8.59
N SER A 293 -9.24 -3.59 7.89
CA SER A 293 -7.94 -3.99 7.33
C SER A 293 -7.93 -3.72 5.83
N ASP A 294 -6.93 -3.01 5.31
CA ASP A 294 -6.85 -2.73 3.87
C ASP A 294 -6.41 -3.92 3.03
N ILE A 295 -6.10 -5.04 3.68
CA ILE A 295 -5.83 -6.31 3.03
C ILE A 295 -7.04 -6.78 2.19
N VAL A 296 -6.86 -6.90 0.88
CA VAL A 296 -7.91 -7.20 -0.12
C VAL A 296 -8.57 -8.56 0.13
N TRP A 297 -7.80 -9.59 0.50
CA TRP A 297 -8.39 -10.93 0.71
C TRP A 297 -9.41 -10.96 1.86
N TYR A 298 -9.27 -10.09 2.87
CA TYR A 298 -10.28 -9.98 3.94
C TYR A 298 -11.59 -9.39 3.41
N ARG A 299 -11.52 -8.32 2.62
CA ARG A 299 -12.73 -7.71 2.04
C ARG A 299 -13.49 -8.71 1.17
N ILE A 300 -12.77 -9.50 0.36
CA ILE A 300 -13.38 -10.55 -0.47
C ILE A 300 -13.96 -11.67 0.39
N THR A 301 -13.16 -12.33 1.22
CA THR A 301 -13.61 -13.55 1.90
C THR A 301 -14.68 -13.29 2.96
N PHE A 302 -14.57 -12.19 3.72
CA PHE A 302 -15.61 -11.80 4.67
C PHE A 302 -16.86 -11.22 4.00
N GLY A 303 -16.70 -10.54 2.86
CA GLY A 303 -17.84 -9.96 2.14
C GLY A 303 -18.70 -11.01 1.44
N TYR A 304 -18.11 -12.12 0.98
CA TYR A 304 -18.81 -13.13 0.20
C TYR A 304 -19.12 -14.43 0.94
N ALA A 305 -18.32 -14.86 1.91
CA ALA A 305 -18.50 -16.13 2.62
C ALA A 305 -18.00 -16.07 4.09
N PRO A 306 -18.54 -15.16 4.92
CA PRO A 306 -18.10 -14.98 6.31
C PRO A 306 -18.23 -16.25 7.16
N GLU A 307 -19.23 -17.11 6.89
CA GLU A 307 -19.46 -18.39 7.55
C GLU A 307 -18.28 -19.37 7.43
N LEU A 308 -17.43 -19.19 6.41
CA LEU A 308 -16.22 -19.98 6.20
C LEU A 308 -14.94 -19.19 6.55
N ALA A 309 -14.93 -17.90 6.26
CA ALA A 309 -13.76 -17.04 6.46
C ALA A 309 -13.49 -16.72 7.95
N VAL A 310 -14.54 -16.50 8.74
CA VAL A 310 -14.41 -16.16 10.18
C VAL A 310 -13.77 -17.30 10.99
N PRO A 311 -14.19 -18.57 10.87
CA PRO A 311 -13.52 -19.68 11.53
C PRO A 311 -12.03 -19.79 11.15
N PHE A 312 -11.69 -19.51 9.88
CA PHE A 312 -10.29 -19.53 9.45
C PHE A 312 -9.47 -18.39 10.07
N GLU A 313 -10.03 -17.18 10.15
CA GLU A 313 -9.37 -16.05 10.80
C GLU A 313 -9.12 -16.33 12.30
N ILE A 314 -10.09 -16.95 12.99
CA ILE A 314 -9.94 -17.38 14.37
C ILE A 314 -8.81 -18.42 14.47
N PHE A 315 -8.81 -19.44 13.61
CA PHE A 315 -7.74 -20.44 13.55
C PHE A 315 -6.36 -19.80 13.31
N MET A 316 -6.23 -18.88 12.35
CA MET A 316 -4.96 -18.22 12.06
C MET A 316 -4.41 -17.42 13.24
N ARG A 317 -5.27 -16.64 13.92
CA ARG A 317 -4.89 -15.88 15.12
C ARG A 317 -4.52 -16.80 16.28
N THR A 318 -5.30 -17.85 16.48
CA THR A 318 -5.06 -18.86 17.51
C THR A 318 -3.70 -19.53 17.30
N ALA A 319 -3.46 -20.06 16.10
CA ALA A 319 -2.19 -20.72 15.76
C ALA A 319 -1.00 -19.77 15.86
N GLY A 320 -1.15 -18.51 15.41
CA GLY A 320 -0.11 -17.49 15.52
C GLY A 320 0.17 -17.07 16.97
N GLY A 321 -0.86 -17.01 17.82
CA GLY A 321 -0.74 -16.67 19.23
C GLY A 321 -0.15 -17.80 20.08
N GLU A 322 -0.59 -19.03 19.85
CA GLU A 322 -0.15 -20.21 20.61
C GLU A 322 1.27 -20.66 20.21
N GLY A 323 1.58 -20.68 18.91
CA GLY A 323 2.92 -21.02 18.41
C GLY A 323 3.93 -19.87 18.45
N GLY A 324 3.46 -18.61 18.50
CA GLY A 324 4.27 -17.40 18.36
C GLY A 324 5.51 -17.31 19.27
N PRO A 325 5.44 -17.65 20.56
CA PRO A 325 6.60 -17.60 21.46
C PRO A 325 7.77 -18.50 21.04
N LYS A 326 7.52 -19.53 20.22
CA LYS A 326 8.51 -20.51 19.75
C LYS A 326 8.83 -20.35 18.26
N TRP A 327 8.31 -19.32 17.60
CA TRP A 327 8.33 -19.18 16.15
C TRP A 327 9.05 -17.90 15.71
N ASP A 328 10.20 -18.06 15.04
CA ASP A 328 10.90 -16.94 14.43
C ASP A 328 10.13 -16.42 13.22
N ARG A 329 9.74 -15.14 13.25
CA ARG A 329 8.91 -14.54 12.19
C ARG A 329 9.64 -14.37 10.87
N VAL A 330 10.94 -14.04 10.91
CA VAL A 330 11.71 -13.82 9.69
C VAL A 330 11.84 -15.14 8.94
N PHE A 331 12.17 -16.22 9.65
CA PHE A 331 12.17 -17.59 9.16
C PHE A 331 10.78 -18.04 8.69
N GLY A 332 9.72 -17.78 9.47
CA GLY A 332 8.36 -18.13 9.07
C GLY A 332 7.94 -17.47 7.75
N SER A 333 8.24 -16.18 7.58
CA SER A 333 8.02 -15.47 6.32
C SER A 333 8.92 -15.99 5.19
N SER A 334 10.15 -16.45 5.47
CA SER A 334 11.00 -17.14 4.47
C SER A 334 10.43 -18.49 4.06
N LEU A 335 9.92 -19.28 5.01
CA LEU A 335 9.25 -20.54 4.74
C LEU A 335 8.01 -20.31 3.85
N PHE A 336 7.21 -19.28 4.18
CA PHE A 336 6.06 -18.92 3.35
C PHE A 336 6.51 -18.46 1.96
N TRP A 337 7.51 -17.59 1.87
CA TRP A 337 8.04 -17.10 0.59
C TRP A 337 8.42 -18.26 -0.34
N VAL A 338 9.09 -19.30 0.18
CA VAL A 338 9.42 -20.53 -0.57
C VAL A 338 8.15 -21.25 -1.05
N THR A 339 7.14 -21.41 -0.18
CA THR A 339 5.83 -21.95 -0.58
C THR A 339 5.18 -21.10 -1.69
N THR A 340 5.28 -19.77 -1.63
CA THR A 340 4.68 -18.88 -2.64
C THR A 340 5.36 -18.99 -3.99
N LYS A 341 6.69 -19.11 -4.05
CA LYS A 341 7.41 -19.36 -5.31
C LYS A 341 7.05 -20.73 -5.87
N ALA A 342 7.01 -21.77 -5.03
CA ALA A 342 6.62 -23.12 -5.43
C ALA A 342 5.18 -23.19 -5.96
N MET A 343 4.25 -22.42 -5.38
CA MET A 343 2.85 -22.30 -5.81
C MET A 343 2.61 -21.25 -6.90
N LYS A 344 3.65 -20.51 -7.33
CA LYS A 344 3.54 -19.38 -8.27
C LYS A 344 2.49 -18.32 -7.82
N CYS A 345 2.49 -17.94 -6.54
CA CYS A 345 1.59 -16.92 -5.96
C CYS A 345 2.31 -15.57 -5.73
N PRO A 346 2.34 -14.64 -6.71
CA PRO A 346 2.97 -13.33 -6.52
C PRO A 346 2.28 -12.46 -5.46
N TYR A 347 0.95 -12.50 -5.32
CA TYR A 347 0.25 -11.75 -4.25
C TYR A 347 0.77 -12.13 -2.86
N CYS A 348 0.83 -13.43 -2.58
CA CYS A 348 1.34 -13.98 -1.33
C CYS A 348 2.82 -13.63 -1.11
N MET A 349 3.62 -13.63 -2.19
CA MET A 349 5.04 -13.28 -2.15
C MET A 349 5.24 -11.82 -1.75
N GLY A 350 4.48 -10.89 -2.34
CA GLY A 350 4.50 -9.48 -1.95
C GLY A 350 4.15 -9.29 -0.47
N HIS A 351 3.18 -10.05 0.06
CA HIS A 351 2.84 -10.04 1.48
C HIS A 351 3.97 -10.59 2.38
N CYS A 352 4.78 -11.54 1.90
CA CYS A 352 5.96 -11.99 2.63
C CYS A 352 6.98 -10.86 2.77
N GLU A 353 7.24 -10.13 1.67
CA GLU A 353 8.15 -8.99 1.65
C GLU A 353 7.66 -7.83 2.54
N MET A 354 6.36 -7.54 2.51
CA MET A 354 5.73 -6.57 3.41
C MET A 354 5.85 -6.97 4.88
N ASN A 355 5.65 -8.25 5.24
CA ASN A 355 5.81 -8.72 6.62
C ASN A 355 7.25 -8.58 7.12
N TRP A 356 8.25 -8.84 6.28
CA TRP A 356 9.66 -8.62 6.66
C TRP A 356 9.95 -7.16 6.97
N GLU A 357 9.38 -6.23 6.20
CA GLU A 357 9.52 -4.79 6.46
C GLU A 357 8.93 -4.41 7.83
N VAL A 358 7.74 -4.92 8.17
CA VAL A 358 7.12 -4.69 9.50
C VAL A 358 7.95 -5.27 10.63
N VAL A 359 8.55 -6.44 10.44
CA VAL A 359 9.47 -7.06 11.42
C VAL A 359 10.80 -6.30 11.52
N GLY A 360 11.12 -5.47 10.54
CA GLY A 360 12.17 -4.46 10.61
C GLY A 360 13.36 -4.67 9.69
N LEU A 361 13.24 -5.53 8.68
CA LEU A 361 14.25 -5.65 7.64
C LEU A 361 14.23 -4.38 6.76
N SER A 362 15.41 -3.90 6.38
CA SER A 362 15.51 -2.85 5.36
C SER A 362 15.16 -3.37 3.97
N LYS A 363 14.85 -2.48 3.03
CA LYS A 363 14.62 -2.84 1.62
C LYS A 363 15.77 -3.65 1.02
N ASN A 364 17.01 -3.30 1.35
CA ASN A 364 18.20 -4.03 0.88
C ASN A 364 18.26 -5.45 1.46
N GLN A 365 17.96 -5.60 2.75
CA GLN A 365 17.91 -6.91 3.40
C GLN A 365 16.78 -7.78 2.83
N ILE A 366 15.61 -7.20 2.53
CA ILE A 366 14.50 -7.88 1.87
C ILE A 366 14.92 -8.35 0.48
N ALA A 367 15.47 -7.45 -0.35
CA ALA A 367 15.94 -7.79 -1.69
C ALA A 367 17.03 -8.87 -1.68
N GLN A 368 18.01 -8.78 -0.77
CA GLN A 368 19.05 -9.78 -0.60
C GLN A 368 18.45 -11.14 -0.21
N ARG A 369 17.54 -11.16 0.78
CA ARG A 369 16.88 -12.38 1.24
C ARG A 369 16.02 -13.02 0.15
N SER A 370 15.21 -12.24 -0.56
CA SER A 370 14.42 -12.72 -1.71
C SER A 370 15.31 -13.29 -2.81
N ARG A 371 16.45 -12.66 -3.12
CA ARG A 371 17.43 -13.20 -4.09
C ARG A 371 17.97 -14.56 -3.64
N LEU A 372 18.41 -14.68 -2.39
CA LEU A 372 18.94 -15.93 -1.84
C LEU A 372 17.88 -17.04 -1.84
N LEU A 373 16.65 -16.77 -1.41
CA LEU A 373 15.56 -17.76 -1.45
C LEU A 373 15.15 -18.12 -2.87
N SER A 374 15.26 -17.19 -3.83
CA SER A 374 14.99 -17.44 -5.24
C SER A 374 16.07 -18.29 -5.92
N SER A 375 17.27 -18.34 -5.36
CA SER A 375 18.37 -19.15 -5.90
C SER A 375 18.22 -20.63 -5.54
N ASP A 376 19.11 -21.43 -6.10
CA ASP A 376 19.41 -22.83 -5.80
C ASP A 376 20.45 -23.03 -4.70
N ASP A 377 21.14 -21.97 -4.25
CA ASP A 377 22.11 -22.07 -3.16
C ASP A 377 21.55 -21.45 -1.87
N TRP A 378 21.11 -22.29 -0.94
CA TRP A 378 20.62 -21.86 0.37
C TRP A 378 21.67 -21.90 1.47
N SER A 379 22.97 -22.00 1.16
CA SER A 379 24.05 -22.09 2.16
C SER A 379 24.22 -20.82 3.00
N SER A 380 23.58 -19.72 2.61
CA SER A 380 23.47 -18.51 3.43
C SER A 380 22.53 -18.66 4.64
N PHE A 381 21.69 -19.69 4.65
CA PHE A 381 20.74 -19.99 5.73
C PHE A 381 21.25 -21.13 6.62
N PRO A 382 20.85 -21.19 7.91
CA PRO A 382 21.20 -22.31 8.77
C PRO A 382 20.72 -23.67 8.22
N PRO A 383 21.45 -24.78 8.43
CA PRO A 383 21.08 -26.12 7.96
C PRO A 383 19.62 -26.53 8.18
N ALA A 384 19.10 -26.28 9.39
CA ALA A 384 17.71 -26.59 9.72
C ALA A 384 16.71 -25.81 8.85
N GLN A 385 17.00 -24.54 8.53
CA GLN A 385 16.15 -23.74 7.65
C GLN A 385 16.21 -24.23 6.20
N GLN A 386 17.39 -24.62 5.71
CA GLN A 386 17.53 -25.20 4.38
C GLN A 386 16.64 -26.45 4.21
N HIS A 387 16.67 -27.37 5.18
CA HIS A 387 15.79 -28.54 5.17
C HIS A 387 14.31 -28.17 5.28
N ALA A 388 13.95 -27.15 6.07
CA ALA A 388 12.57 -26.67 6.12
C ALA A 388 12.10 -26.07 4.79
N PHE A 389 12.96 -25.33 4.08
CA PHE A 389 12.65 -24.81 2.74
C PHE A 389 12.50 -25.95 1.72
N ALA A 390 13.36 -26.98 1.79
CA ALA A 390 13.25 -28.17 0.96
C ALA A 390 11.94 -28.91 1.21
N TYR A 391 11.56 -29.09 2.47
CA TYR A 391 10.27 -29.64 2.88
C TYR A 391 9.10 -28.79 2.35
N ALA A 392 9.14 -27.46 2.53
CA ALA A 392 8.10 -26.55 2.04
C ALA A 392 7.93 -26.62 0.51
N ARG A 393 9.03 -26.77 -0.25
CA ARG A 393 9.02 -27.01 -1.69
C ARG A 393 8.38 -28.37 -2.00
N LYS A 394 8.80 -29.45 -1.33
CA LYS A 394 8.30 -30.82 -1.55
C LYS A 394 6.81 -30.98 -1.21
N ILE A 395 6.34 -30.48 -0.05
CA ILE A 395 4.92 -30.54 0.36
C ILE A 395 4.03 -29.70 -0.56
N THR A 396 4.59 -28.65 -1.17
CA THR A 396 3.88 -27.83 -2.14
C THR A 396 3.65 -28.59 -3.44
N ARG A 397 4.73 -29.08 -4.06
CA ARG A 397 4.73 -29.61 -5.44
C ARG A 397 4.30 -31.07 -5.50
N THR A 398 4.72 -31.88 -4.53
CA THR A 398 4.51 -33.32 -4.51
C THR A 398 4.12 -33.80 -3.11
N PRO A 399 2.96 -33.37 -2.56
CA PRO A 399 2.58 -33.68 -1.19
C PRO A 399 2.55 -35.18 -0.88
N GLY A 400 2.07 -36.01 -1.82
CA GLY A 400 2.06 -37.47 -1.67
C GLY A 400 3.42 -38.16 -1.64
N LYS A 401 4.53 -37.43 -1.82
CA LYS A 401 5.90 -37.97 -1.68
C LYS A 401 6.53 -37.68 -0.32
N ILE A 402 5.79 -37.06 0.61
CA ILE A 402 6.30 -36.77 1.95
C ILE A 402 6.35 -38.05 2.78
N ASP A 403 7.53 -38.37 3.29
CA ASP A 403 7.83 -39.59 4.04
C ASP A 403 8.31 -39.28 5.47
N ASP A 404 8.66 -40.33 6.22
CA ASP A 404 9.10 -40.20 7.60
C ASP A 404 10.47 -39.51 7.69
N ALA A 405 11.35 -39.69 6.69
CA ALA A 405 12.67 -39.10 6.67
C ALA A 405 12.61 -37.57 6.53
N ASP A 406 11.66 -37.04 5.75
CA ASP A 406 11.42 -35.59 5.68
C ASP A 406 11.10 -35.02 7.08
N ILE A 407 10.21 -35.68 7.82
CA ILE A 407 9.74 -35.21 9.13
C ILE A 407 10.82 -35.40 10.20
N ASP A 408 11.55 -36.52 10.17
CA ASP A 408 12.65 -36.77 11.11
C ASP A 408 13.80 -35.79 10.91
N THR A 409 14.08 -35.37 9.68
CA THR A 409 15.04 -34.30 9.38
C THR A 409 14.62 -32.97 10.01
N LEU A 410 13.33 -32.62 9.96
CA LEU A 410 12.81 -31.43 10.66
C LEU A 410 12.96 -31.56 12.18
N LYS A 411 12.66 -32.72 12.76
CA LYS A 411 12.82 -32.96 14.20
C LYS A 411 14.27 -32.89 14.64
N GLN A 412 15.21 -33.39 13.85
CA GLN A 412 16.64 -33.29 14.14
C GLN A 412 17.11 -31.83 14.14
N GLY A 413 16.60 -31.01 13.22
CA GLY A 413 16.99 -29.60 13.11
C GLY A 413 16.34 -28.67 14.15
N PHE A 414 15.08 -28.93 14.53
CA PHE A 414 14.28 -28.00 15.34
C PHE A 414 13.74 -28.58 16.65
N GLY A 415 13.85 -29.89 16.87
CA GLY A 415 13.08 -30.61 17.89
C GLY A 415 11.63 -30.87 17.47
N PRO A 416 10.92 -31.79 18.16
CA PRO A 416 9.59 -32.23 17.74
C PRO A 416 8.52 -31.13 17.77
N GLU A 417 8.54 -30.25 18.78
CA GLU A 417 7.53 -29.20 18.93
C GLU A 417 7.63 -28.14 17.82
N VAL A 418 8.84 -27.67 17.51
CA VAL A 418 9.05 -26.66 16.46
C VAL A 418 8.92 -27.30 15.07
N ALA A 419 9.29 -28.56 14.90
CA ALA A 419 9.01 -29.30 13.67
C ALA A 419 7.50 -29.39 13.38
N LEU A 420 6.66 -29.61 14.41
CA LEU A 420 5.20 -29.56 14.27
C LEU A 420 4.72 -28.16 13.83
N LEU A 421 5.32 -27.09 14.34
CA LEU A 421 5.04 -25.73 13.88
C LEU A 421 5.48 -25.48 12.43
N VAL A 422 6.62 -26.01 12.00
CA VAL A 422 7.05 -25.96 10.59
C VAL A 422 6.03 -26.65 9.69
N VAL A 423 5.59 -27.86 10.06
CA VAL A 423 4.54 -28.60 9.35
C VAL A 423 3.24 -27.81 9.30
N LEU A 424 2.74 -27.32 10.45
CA LEU A 424 1.50 -26.55 10.51
C LEU A 424 1.57 -25.28 9.65
N ASN A 425 2.70 -24.56 9.68
CA ASN A 425 2.89 -23.35 8.90
C ASN A 425 3.00 -23.61 7.40
N ALA A 426 3.90 -24.51 6.98
CA ALA A 426 4.07 -24.85 5.57
C ALA A 426 2.75 -25.36 4.96
N THR A 427 1.97 -26.12 5.72
CA THR A 427 0.68 -26.65 5.25
C THR A 427 -0.42 -25.60 5.28
N ARG A 428 -0.53 -24.72 6.28
CA ARG A 428 -1.59 -23.68 6.31
C ARG A 428 -1.42 -22.60 5.23
N TYR A 429 -0.19 -22.34 4.78
CA TYR A 429 0.07 -21.43 3.66
C TYR A 429 -0.67 -21.84 2.37
N HIS A 430 -1.01 -23.11 2.24
CA HIS A 430 -1.81 -23.62 1.13
C HIS A 430 -3.27 -23.20 1.15
N TYR A 431 -3.78 -22.72 2.29
CA TYR A 431 -5.07 -22.04 2.37
C TYR A 431 -4.96 -20.66 1.70
N MET A 432 -3.94 -19.89 2.08
CA MET A 432 -3.70 -18.54 1.60
C MET A 432 -3.39 -18.48 0.10
N THR A 433 -2.52 -19.37 -0.39
CA THR A 433 -2.16 -19.40 -1.82
C THR A 433 -3.35 -19.74 -2.72
N ARG A 434 -4.26 -20.61 -2.26
CA ARG A 434 -5.47 -20.98 -2.99
C ARG A 434 -6.47 -19.84 -3.02
N ILE A 435 -6.70 -19.15 -1.91
CA ILE A 435 -7.52 -17.93 -1.90
C ILE A 435 -6.98 -16.94 -2.94
N SER A 436 -5.69 -16.65 -2.86
CA SER A 436 -5.06 -15.69 -3.75
C SER A 436 -5.21 -16.04 -5.22
N ASN A 437 -4.82 -17.25 -5.61
CA ASN A 437 -4.83 -17.67 -7.01
C ASN A 437 -6.27 -17.90 -7.52
N GLY A 438 -7.16 -18.44 -6.67
CA GLY A 438 -8.56 -18.69 -7.02
C GLY A 438 -9.33 -17.40 -7.29
N PHE A 439 -9.12 -16.36 -6.49
CA PHE A 439 -9.73 -15.04 -6.72
C PHE A 439 -8.90 -14.13 -7.63
N GLN A 440 -7.67 -14.51 -7.98
CA GLN A 440 -6.71 -13.65 -8.68
C GLN A 440 -6.60 -12.28 -7.99
N LEU A 441 -6.22 -12.26 -6.71
CA LEU A 441 -6.25 -11.04 -5.90
C LEU A 441 -5.27 -9.97 -6.37
N LYS A 442 -5.73 -8.71 -6.44
CA LYS A 442 -4.84 -7.56 -6.69
C LYS A 442 -3.88 -7.37 -5.52
N LEU A 443 -2.58 -7.29 -5.78
CA LEU A 443 -1.58 -6.97 -4.74
C LEU A 443 -1.64 -5.48 -4.39
N GLU A 444 -1.67 -5.18 -3.09
CA GLU A 444 -1.71 -3.83 -2.56
C GLU A 444 -0.37 -3.11 -2.81
N SER A 445 -0.43 -1.83 -3.19
CA SER A 445 0.78 -1.03 -3.47
C SER A 445 1.50 -0.56 -2.20
N GLU A 446 0.79 -0.55 -1.07
CA GLU A 446 1.29 -0.12 0.22
C GLU A 446 1.38 -1.31 1.17
N ASN A 447 2.25 -1.21 2.17
CA ASN A 447 2.39 -2.25 3.18
C ASN A 447 1.20 -2.23 4.16
N VAL A 448 0.18 -3.03 3.83
CA VAL A 448 -1.07 -3.20 4.59
C VAL A 448 -0.89 -3.85 5.97
N PHE A 449 0.30 -4.39 6.26
CA PHE A 449 0.57 -5.02 7.56
C PHE A 449 0.86 -4.00 8.67
N TYR A 450 1.22 -2.75 8.34
CA TYR A 450 1.31 -1.69 9.34
C TYR A 450 -0.02 -1.49 10.07
N ASP A 451 -1.12 -1.45 9.32
CA ASP A 451 -2.45 -1.38 9.91
C ASP A 451 -2.85 -2.68 10.59
N TYR A 452 -2.62 -3.83 9.96
CA TYR A 452 -2.97 -5.13 10.53
C TYR A 452 -2.36 -5.38 11.92
N TYR A 453 -1.09 -5.02 12.13
CA TYR A 453 -0.40 -5.22 13.40
C TYR A 453 -0.47 -4.01 14.35
N ASP A 454 -1.14 -2.94 13.94
CA ASP A 454 -1.19 -1.66 14.65
C ASP A 454 0.20 -1.08 14.92
N THR A 455 1.07 -1.16 13.91
CA THR A 455 2.46 -0.68 13.94
C THR A 455 2.61 0.50 12.98
N LYS A 456 3.34 1.53 13.39
CA LYS A 456 3.62 2.66 12.50
C LYS A 456 4.69 2.29 11.47
N PRO A 457 4.58 2.75 10.21
CA PRO A 457 5.70 2.68 9.28
C PRO A 457 6.94 3.38 9.88
N PRO A 458 8.16 2.97 9.51
CA PRO A 458 9.37 3.66 9.92
C PRO A 458 9.22 5.15 9.59
N ALA A 459 9.33 6.01 10.59
CA ALA A 459 9.34 7.45 10.36
C ALA A 459 10.53 7.77 9.45
N ASN A 460 10.30 8.60 8.43
CA ASN A 460 11.38 9.30 7.73
C ASN A 460 12.19 9.98 8.85
N GLY A 461 13.47 9.61 9.02
CA GLY A 461 14.17 9.74 10.31
C GLY A 461 13.99 11.10 10.99
N ASP A 462 13.97 11.14 12.33
CA ASP A 462 13.50 12.27 13.17
C ASP A 462 14.11 13.67 12.91
N GLN A 463 15.07 13.80 12.00
CA GLN A 463 15.68 15.05 11.60
C GLN A 463 15.03 15.64 10.35
N ALA A 464 14.80 16.95 10.39
CA ALA A 464 14.44 17.73 9.22
C ALA A 464 15.54 17.64 8.14
N ALA A 465 15.13 17.79 6.88
CA ALA A 465 16.05 17.83 5.74
C ALA A 465 16.98 19.05 5.79
N VAL A 466 16.47 20.17 6.30
CA VAL A 466 17.20 21.41 6.57
C VAL A 466 17.08 21.77 8.05
N THR A 467 18.10 22.42 8.61
CA THR A 467 18.01 22.95 9.98
C THR A 467 17.17 24.23 9.96
N PRO A 468 15.97 24.26 10.57
CA PRO A 468 15.15 25.47 10.59
C PRO A 468 15.82 26.54 11.46
N LEU A 469 15.75 27.80 11.01
CA LEU A 469 16.21 28.96 11.81
C LEU A 469 15.45 29.05 13.13
N THR A 470 15.98 29.74 14.13
CA THR A 470 15.18 30.22 15.28
C THR A 470 14.17 31.30 14.85
N ASP A 471 13.22 31.65 15.72
CA ASP A 471 12.27 32.73 15.41
C ASP A 471 13.01 34.06 15.19
N GLU A 472 13.99 34.37 16.04
CA GLU A 472 14.80 35.59 15.97
C GLU A 472 15.62 35.65 14.68
N GLU A 473 16.31 34.56 14.32
CA GLU A 473 17.09 34.47 13.09
C GLU A 473 16.20 34.57 11.84
N ALA A 474 15.02 33.94 11.87
CA ALA A 474 14.07 34.03 10.78
C ALA A 474 13.60 35.48 10.60
N TRP A 475 13.11 36.15 11.65
CA TRP A 475 12.67 37.54 11.56
C TRP A 475 13.78 38.51 11.12
N ALA A 476 15.05 38.24 11.48
CA ALA A 476 16.18 39.03 11.01
C ALA A 476 16.44 38.89 9.50
N ARG A 477 16.04 37.76 8.89
CA ARG A 477 16.18 37.52 7.45
C ARG A 477 14.95 37.91 6.63
N LEU A 478 13.75 37.79 7.20
CA LEU A 478 12.52 38.17 6.51
C LEU A 478 12.53 39.67 6.16
N PRO A 479 11.82 40.09 5.09
CA PRO A 479 11.55 41.50 4.85
C PRO A 479 10.95 42.19 6.07
N LYS A 480 11.15 43.50 6.19
CA LYS A 480 10.61 44.30 7.29
C LYS A 480 9.08 44.13 7.38
N ALA A 481 8.61 43.62 8.51
CA ALA A 481 7.19 43.58 8.84
C ALA A 481 6.75 44.85 9.59
N GLU A 482 5.61 45.40 9.18
CA GLU A 482 4.93 46.53 9.85
C GLU A 482 4.07 46.04 11.01
N ILE A 483 3.53 44.82 10.88
CA ILE A 483 2.66 44.17 11.88
C ILE A 483 3.17 42.74 12.07
N GLY A 484 3.21 42.27 13.32
CA GLY A 484 3.44 40.86 13.63
C GLY A 484 4.90 40.44 13.82
N THR A 485 5.86 41.35 13.70
CA THR A 485 7.29 41.10 13.97
C THR A 485 7.51 40.49 15.35
N GLY A 486 8.39 39.50 15.46
CA GLY A 486 8.75 38.86 16.73
C GLY A 486 7.72 37.85 17.25
N LYS A 487 6.61 37.62 16.55
CA LYS A 487 5.68 36.52 16.87
C LYS A 487 6.33 35.16 16.55
N PRO A 488 5.96 34.07 17.24
CA PRO A 488 6.41 32.73 16.88
C PRO A 488 6.05 32.37 15.44
N LEU A 489 6.99 31.77 14.71
CA LEU A 489 6.83 31.37 13.32
C LEU A 489 6.64 29.85 13.19
N PRO A 490 5.75 29.40 12.29
CA PRO A 490 5.62 27.98 11.99
C PRO A 490 6.95 27.47 11.43
N VAL A 491 7.32 26.22 11.76
CA VAL A 491 8.63 25.67 11.39
C VAL A 491 8.89 25.69 9.88
N TRP A 492 7.85 25.56 9.05
CA TRP A 492 8.00 25.63 7.59
C TRP A 492 8.48 26.99 7.12
N ALA A 493 8.06 28.07 7.78
CA ALA A 493 8.50 29.43 7.42
C ALA A 493 9.98 29.60 7.77
N ARG A 494 10.40 29.11 8.95
CA ARG A 494 11.79 29.13 9.41
C ARG A 494 12.71 28.25 8.55
N ALA A 495 12.19 27.15 8.01
CA ALA A 495 12.92 26.26 7.11
C ALA A 495 13.08 26.85 5.71
N VAL A 496 12.02 27.41 5.10
CA VAL A 496 12.10 28.05 3.77
C VAL A 496 12.95 29.32 3.82
N ALA A 497 12.86 30.11 4.91
CA ALA A 497 13.63 31.34 5.10
C ALA A 497 15.16 31.14 5.20
N VAL A 498 15.63 29.89 5.33
CA VAL A 498 17.07 29.58 5.26
C VAL A 498 17.66 30.07 3.93
N GLN A 499 16.95 29.84 2.82
CA GLN A 499 17.42 30.19 1.47
C GLN A 499 16.51 31.19 0.75
N LEU A 500 15.22 31.24 1.08
CA LEU A 500 14.21 32.05 0.39
C LEU A 500 13.38 32.90 1.37
N PRO A 501 14.00 33.85 2.11
CA PRO A 501 13.31 34.65 3.12
C PRO A 501 12.16 35.52 2.57
N ARG A 502 12.27 36.10 1.36
CA ARG A 502 11.17 36.89 0.78
C ARG A 502 9.99 36.00 0.42
N THR A 503 10.27 34.81 -0.13
CA THR A 503 9.27 33.80 -0.43
C THR A 503 8.58 33.29 0.84
N ALA A 504 9.35 32.99 1.89
CA ALA A 504 8.79 32.58 3.19
C ALA A 504 7.84 33.65 3.77
N ALA A 505 8.21 34.93 3.67
CA ALA A 505 7.35 36.04 4.07
C ALA A 505 6.06 36.14 3.24
N ALA A 506 6.15 36.00 1.91
CA ALA A 506 4.96 36.01 1.05
C ALA A 506 4.03 34.81 1.35
N MET A 507 4.62 33.63 1.62
CA MET A 507 3.86 32.45 2.05
C MET A 507 3.14 32.65 3.37
N LEU A 508 3.69 33.42 4.33
CA LEU A 508 2.99 33.74 5.58
C LEU A 508 1.69 34.51 5.32
N GLU A 509 1.70 35.46 4.38
CA GLU A 509 0.47 36.16 3.98
C GLU A 509 -0.53 35.24 3.27
N ALA A 510 -0.04 34.29 2.46
CA ALA A 510 -0.89 33.29 1.82
C ALA A 510 -1.51 32.32 2.85
N ASP A 511 -0.74 31.80 3.81
CA ASP A 511 -1.25 30.94 4.90
C ASP A 511 -2.30 31.69 5.73
N LEU A 512 -2.03 32.95 6.09
CA LEU A 512 -2.96 33.81 6.78
C LEU A 512 -4.27 33.97 5.98
N ALA A 513 -4.19 34.25 4.68
CA ALA A 513 -5.35 34.41 3.82
C ALA A 513 -6.20 33.12 3.77
N HIS A 514 -5.59 31.96 3.54
CA HIS A 514 -6.31 30.69 3.52
C HIS A 514 -6.96 30.34 4.86
N ARG A 515 -6.31 30.66 5.98
CA ARG A 515 -6.81 30.33 7.32
C ARG A 515 -7.82 31.33 7.87
N THR A 516 -7.83 32.59 7.39
CA THR A 516 -8.69 33.65 7.95
C THR A 516 -9.63 34.28 6.93
N LYS A 517 -9.19 34.52 5.70
CA LYS A 517 -9.93 35.29 4.67
C LYS A 517 -10.72 34.44 3.67
N SER A 518 -10.48 33.13 3.61
CA SER A 518 -11.24 32.23 2.72
C SER A 518 -12.75 32.35 3.00
N PRO A 519 -13.60 32.51 1.96
CA PRO A 519 -15.07 32.64 2.10
C PRO A 519 -15.79 31.47 2.75
N LEU A 520 -15.13 30.33 2.93
CA LEU A 520 -15.72 29.15 3.55
C LEU A 520 -15.86 29.35 5.07
N PRO A 521 -16.90 28.74 5.69
CA PRO A 521 -17.03 28.74 7.15
C PRO A 521 -15.76 28.21 7.84
N PRO A 522 -15.27 28.84 8.92
CA PRO A 522 -14.02 28.46 9.58
C PRO A 522 -13.92 26.97 9.93
N ALA A 523 -15.00 26.38 10.45
CA ALA A 523 -15.03 24.97 10.81
C ALA A 523 -14.89 24.06 9.58
N LEU A 524 -15.57 24.40 8.47
CA LEU A 524 -15.47 23.66 7.22
C LEU A 524 -14.06 23.75 6.62
N ARG A 525 -13.42 24.93 6.69
CA ARG A 525 -12.02 25.10 6.25
C ARG A 525 -11.08 24.17 6.99
N ALA A 526 -11.21 24.11 8.32
CA ALA A 526 -10.38 23.27 9.16
C ALA A 526 -10.60 21.78 8.86
N LYS A 527 -11.85 21.33 8.73
CA LYS A 527 -12.18 19.94 8.36
C LYS A 527 -11.62 19.56 6.99
N MET A 528 -11.79 20.41 5.97
CA MET A 528 -11.25 20.16 4.63
C MET A 528 -9.72 20.08 4.63
N ARG A 529 -9.03 21.00 5.33
CA ARG A 529 -7.56 20.94 5.48
C ARG A 529 -7.12 19.67 6.18
N TRP A 530 -7.87 19.20 7.19
CA TRP A 530 -7.57 17.93 7.84
C TRP A 530 -7.69 16.76 6.87
N VAL A 531 -8.75 16.70 6.04
CA VAL A 531 -8.94 15.61 5.06
C VAL A 531 -7.85 15.63 3.98
N VAL A 532 -7.41 16.80 3.53
CA VAL A 532 -6.26 16.93 2.62
C VAL A 532 -4.99 16.39 3.27
N ALA A 533 -4.72 16.81 4.51
CA ALA A 533 -3.57 16.36 5.29
C ALA A 533 -3.60 14.84 5.55
N ASP A 534 -4.78 14.27 5.80
CA ASP A 534 -4.98 12.84 5.98
C ASP A 534 -4.73 12.04 4.70
N ALA A 535 -5.28 12.49 3.57
CA ALA A 535 -5.01 11.91 2.27
C ALA A 535 -3.51 11.96 1.90
N ASN A 536 -2.78 12.98 2.38
CA ASN A 536 -1.34 13.13 2.20
C ASN A 536 -0.49 12.51 3.32
N ARG A 537 -1.10 11.93 4.37
CA ARG A 537 -0.40 11.41 5.55
C ARG A 537 0.51 12.43 6.25
N CYS A 538 0.09 13.70 6.29
CA CYS A 538 0.83 14.82 6.88
C CYS A 538 0.36 15.09 8.32
N GLU A 539 1.04 14.51 9.31
CA GLU A 539 0.68 14.66 10.73
C GLU A 539 0.78 16.11 11.24
N TYR A 540 1.74 16.88 10.73
CA TYR A 540 1.86 18.31 11.03
C TYR A 540 0.59 19.08 10.64
N SER A 541 0.15 18.93 9.39
CA SER A 541 -1.03 19.65 8.89
C SER A 541 -2.32 19.14 9.52
N LYS A 542 -2.42 17.85 9.86
CA LYS A 542 -3.53 17.33 10.67
C LYS A 542 -3.62 18.02 12.02
N ALA A 543 -2.49 18.15 12.74
CA ALA A 543 -2.44 18.81 14.03
C ALA A 543 -2.88 20.29 13.93
N TYR A 544 -2.37 21.01 12.93
CA TYR A 544 -2.78 22.39 12.65
C TYR A 544 -4.26 22.52 12.30
N ALA A 545 -4.80 21.62 11.48
CA ALA A 545 -6.21 21.61 11.12
C ALA A 545 -7.11 21.31 12.32
N ILE A 546 -6.73 20.37 13.20
CA ILE A 546 -7.47 20.11 14.46
C ILE A 546 -7.41 21.32 15.38
N ALA A 547 -6.25 21.97 15.53
CA ALA A 547 -6.12 23.17 16.35
C ALA A 547 -6.99 24.32 15.83
N ASP A 548 -7.04 24.52 14.51
CA ASP A 548 -7.94 25.50 13.90
C ASP A 548 -9.42 25.13 14.09
N LEU A 549 -9.78 23.85 14.01
CA LEU A 549 -11.14 23.38 14.26
C LEU A 549 -11.56 23.61 15.73
N LYS A 550 -10.66 23.35 16.70
CA LYS A 550 -10.91 23.66 18.12
C LYS A 550 -11.16 25.14 18.35
N ARG A 551 -10.44 26.03 17.65
CA ARG A 551 -10.63 27.49 17.73
C ARG A 551 -12.01 27.94 17.25
N THR A 552 -12.73 27.13 16.48
CA THR A 552 -14.12 27.43 16.09
C THR A 552 -15.15 26.94 17.11
N GLY A 553 -14.72 26.41 18.25
CA GLY A 553 -15.60 25.85 19.28
C GLY A 553 -15.99 24.38 19.07
N ALA A 554 -15.31 23.65 18.17
CA ALA A 554 -15.58 22.23 17.96
C ALA A 554 -15.21 21.39 19.18
N THR A 555 -16.04 20.40 19.50
CA THR A 555 -15.84 19.51 20.64
C THR A 555 -14.93 18.33 20.29
N ASP A 556 -14.42 17.61 21.30
CA ASP A 556 -13.67 16.37 21.07
C ASP A 556 -14.52 15.30 20.34
N ALA A 557 -15.86 15.32 20.52
CA ALA A 557 -16.77 14.46 19.76
C ALA A 557 -16.83 14.82 18.28
N ASP A 558 -16.76 16.10 17.92
CA ASP A 558 -16.71 16.54 16.52
C ASP A 558 -15.38 16.14 15.86
N ILE A 559 -14.28 16.21 16.62
CA ILE A 559 -12.96 15.76 16.15
C ILE A 559 -12.97 14.25 15.95
N ALA A 560 -13.46 13.48 16.92
CA ALA A 560 -13.57 12.03 16.80
C ALA A 560 -14.42 11.62 15.59
N ARG A 561 -15.50 12.36 15.30
CA ARG A 561 -16.33 12.16 14.09
C ARG A 561 -15.56 12.45 12.80
N LEU A 562 -14.80 13.55 12.75
CA LEU A 562 -13.97 13.91 11.59
C LEU A 562 -12.89 12.87 11.32
N THR A 563 -12.16 12.46 12.37
CA THR A 563 -11.00 11.58 12.29
C THR A 563 -11.35 10.09 12.23
N GLY A 564 -12.63 9.75 12.40
CA GLY A 564 -13.16 8.39 12.36
C GLY A 564 -13.55 7.94 10.95
N ASN A 565 -14.53 7.04 10.87
CA ASN A 565 -15.05 6.56 9.58
C ASN A 565 -15.74 7.70 8.81
N ALA A 566 -15.40 7.85 7.52
CA ALA A 566 -15.98 8.87 6.64
C ALA A 566 -17.51 8.78 6.49
N GLU A 567 -18.11 7.60 6.69
CA GLU A 567 -19.57 7.44 6.70
C GLU A 567 -20.23 8.17 7.87
N ALA A 568 -19.51 8.29 8.99
CA ALA A 568 -19.97 8.99 10.19
C ALA A 568 -19.85 10.51 10.09
N TRP A 569 -19.28 11.06 9.00
CA TRP A 569 -19.28 12.49 8.76
C TRP A 569 -20.72 13.04 8.71
N ALA A 570 -20.91 14.23 9.25
CA ALA A 570 -22.21 14.91 9.18
C ALA A 570 -22.62 15.10 7.71
N ASP A 571 -23.92 15.01 7.42
CA ASP A 571 -24.41 15.10 6.03
C ASP A 571 -24.01 16.42 5.36
N SER A 572 -23.94 17.53 6.11
CA SER A 572 -23.47 18.83 5.62
C SER A 572 -21.98 18.86 5.25
N ASP A 573 -21.18 17.97 5.83
CA ASP A 573 -19.73 17.89 5.59
C ASP A 573 -19.38 16.81 4.54
N ARG A 574 -20.24 15.81 4.33
CA ARG A 574 -19.89 14.59 3.56
C ARG A 574 -19.39 14.91 2.16
N GLU A 575 -20.10 15.74 1.40
CA GLU A 575 -19.71 16.10 0.03
C GLU A 575 -18.46 17.00 -0.03
N PRO A 576 -18.35 18.12 0.72
CA PRO A 576 -17.13 18.94 0.74
C PRO A 576 -15.88 18.15 1.12
N LEU A 577 -15.98 17.28 2.13
CA LEU A 577 -14.86 16.46 2.59
C LEU A 577 -14.51 15.36 1.58
N SER A 578 -15.52 14.71 0.98
CA SER A 578 -15.29 13.76 -0.12
C SER A 578 -14.63 14.42 -1.32
N PHE A 579 -15.03 15.65 -1.67
CA PHE A 579 -14.42 16.43 -2.72
C PHE A 579 -12.96 16.78 -2.41
N ALA A 580 -12.66 17.27 -1.20
CA ALA A 580 -11.29 17.56 -0.77
C ALA A 580 -10.38 16.31 -0.83
N ARG A 581 -10.92 15.16 -0.41
CA ARG A 581 -10.22 13.86 -0.47
C ARG A 581 -9.96 13.43 -1.92
N GLN A 582 -10.97 13.45 -2.78
CA GLN A 582 -10.84 13.07 -4.19
C GLN A 582 -9.91 14.02 -4.94
N LEU A 583 -10.01 15.33 -4.70
CA LEU A 583 -9.10 16.31 -5.27
C LEU A 583 -7.65 16.02 -4.89
N THR A 584 -7.39 15.54 -3.68
CA THR A 584 -6.04 15.18 -3.22
C THR A 584 -5.54 13.86 -3.78
N LEU A 585 -6.38 12.82 -3.85
CA LEU A 585 -5.99 11.46 -4.23
C LEU A 585 -6.08 11.18 -5.74
N ASN A 586 -7.11 11.69 -6.41
CA ASN A 586 -7.41 11.41 -7.81
C ASN A 586 -8.29 12.51 -8.43
N ALA A 587 -7.74 13.72 -8.56
CA ALA A 587 -8.46 14.89 -9.05
C ALA A 587 -9.16 14.70 -10.42
N PRO A 588 -8.55 14.03 -11.42
CA PRO A 588 -9.19 13.82 -12.72
C PRO A 588 -10.48 12.98 -12.64
N ALA A 589 -10.65 12.17 -11.60
CA ALA A 589 -11.79 11.27 -11.43
C ALA A 589 -12.96 11.88 -10.65
N ILE A 590 -12.89 13.15 -10.24
CA ILE A 590 -13.99 13.82 -9.55
C ILE A 590 -15.24 13.83 -10.46
N PRO A 591 -16.39 13.30 -10.01
CA PRO A 591 -17.62 13.36 -10.78
C PRO A 591 -18.14 14.80 -10.93
N ASP A 592 -18.58 15.16 -12.14
CA ASP A 592 -19.16 16.49 -12.39
C ASP A 592 -20.46 16.72 -11.61
N SER A 593 -21.20 15.65 -11.29
CA SER A 593 -22.38 15.70 -10.42
C SER A 593 -22.05 16.14 -8.99
N LEU A 594 -20.91 15.70 -8.43
CA LEU A 594 -20.45 16.13 -7.11
C LEU A 594 -20.12 17.62 -7.12
N PHE A 595 -19.38 18.09 -8.13
CA PHE A 595 -19.07 19.52 -8.26
C PHE A 595 -20.33 20.36 -8.47
N ALA A 596 -21.28 19.91 -9.29
CA ALA A 596 -22.54 20.60 -9.52
C ALA A 596 -23.36 20.73 -8.24
N SER A 597 -23.45 19.67 -7.42
CA SER A 597 -24.15 19.70 -6.13
C SER A 597 -23.48 20.66 -5.14
N LEU A 598 -22.14 20.67 -5.08
CA LEU A 598 -21.41 21.64 -4.26
C LEU A 598 -21.65 23.08 -4.73
N ARG A 599 -21.67 23.31 -6.05
CA ARG A 599 -21.98 24.64 -6.60
C ARG A 599 -23.39 25.10 -6.25
N GLU A 600 -24.38 24.19 -6.25
CA GLU A 600 -25.75 24.50 -5.83
C GLU A 600 -25.82 24.87 -4.34
N LYS A 601 -25.11 24.13 -3.48
CA LYS A 601 -25.13 24.33 -2.02
C LYS A 601 -24.31 25.53 -1.54
N PHE A 602 -23.17 25.80 -2.18
CA PHE A 602 -22.18 26.78 -1.71
C PHE A 602 -21.98 27.97 -2.67
N GLY A 603 -22.64 27.97 -3.83
CA GLY A 603 -22.44 28.95 -4.89
C GLY A 603 -21.08 28.82 -5.58
N GLU A 604 -20.88 29.59 -6.65
CA GLU A 604 -19.64 29.55 -7.45
C GLU A 604 -18.42 30.00 -6.63
N LYS A 605 -18.56 31.07 -5.84
CA LYS A 605 -17.49 31.56 -4.96
C LYS A 605 -17.12 30.54 -3.88
N GLY A 606 -18.10 29.86 -3.30
CA GLY A 606 -17.89 28.84 -2.27
C GLY A 606 -17.13 27.63 -2.82
N VAL A 607 -17.59 27.04 -3.93
CA VAL A 607 -16.90 25.89 -4.54
C VAL A 607 -15.52 26.27 -5.10
N ALA A 608 -15.34 27.49 -5.63
CA ALA A 608 -14.02 27.98 -6.02
C ALA A 608 -13.08 28.09 -4.80
N SER A 609 -13.59 28.54 -3.66
CA SER A 609 -12.82 28.59 -2.41
C SER A 609 -12.44 27.20 -1.91
N MET A 610 -13.28 26.18 -2.12
CA MET A 610 -12.97 24.77 -1.81
C MET A 610 -11.79 24.26 -2.64
N VAL A 611 -11.78 24.55 -3.95
CA VAL A 611 -10.67 24.19 -4.85
C VAL A 611 -9.36 24.83 -4.39
N LEU A 612 -9.35 26.16 -4.16
CA LEU A 612 -8.13 26.88 -3.76
C LEU A 612 -7.63 26.46 -2.38
N LEU A 613 -8.54 26.20 -1.43
CA LEU A 613 -8.17 25.73 -0.09
C LEU A 613 -7.50 24.35 -0.15
N ALA A 614 -8.08 23.41 -0.91
CA ALA A 614 -7.51 22.08 -1.06
C ALA A 614 -6.19 22.11 -1.85
N ALA A 615 -6.07 22.97 -2.86
CA ALA A 615 -4.82 23.21 -3.59
C ALA A 615 -3.71 23.73 -2.67
N PHE A 616 -4.01 24.71 -1.81
CA PHE A 616 -3.06 25.23 -0.82
C PHE A 616 -2.67 24.18 0.22
N GLY A 617 -3.62 23.37 0.70
CA GLY A 617 -3.31 22.25 1.59
C GLY A 617 -2.34 21.24 0.95
N ASN A 618 -2.57 20.88 -0.32
CA ASN A 618 -1.66 20.00 -1.06
C ASN A 618 -0.25 20.61 -1.17
N PHE A 619 -0.14 21.90 -1.49
CA PHE A 619 1.13 22.63 -1.51
C PHE A 619 1.84 22.61 -0.15
N GLN A 620 1.14 23.00 0.91
CA GLN A 620 1.69 23.08 2.27
C GLN A 620 2.17 21.72 2.76
N ASP A 621 1.40 20.65 2.49
CA ASP A 621 1.79 19.28 2.84
C ASP A 621 3.08 18.85 2.14
N ARG A 622 3.31 19.25 0.89
CA ARG A 622 4.58 18.93 0.19
C ARG A 622 5.77 19.65 0.82
N VAL A 623 5.59 20.91 1.23
CA VAL A 623 6.65 21.66 1.95
C VAL A 623 7.03 20.93 3.23
N VAL A 624 6.03 20.53 4.02
CA VAL A 624 6.25 19.89 5.31
C VAL A 624 6.81 18.48 5.18
N LEU A 625 6.21 17.64 4.33
CA LEU A 625 6.64 16.26 4.13
C LEU A 625 8.01 16.18 3.46
N GLY A 626 8.25 17.00 2.42
CA GLY A 626 9.51 16.96 1.68
C GLY A 626 10.71 17.45 2.49
N LEU A 627 10.50 18.36 3.45
CA LEU A 627 11.54 18.78 4.40
C LEU A 627 11.52 18.01 5.72
N ASN A 628 10.60 17.04 5.87
CA ASN A 628 10.42 16.23 7.08
C ASN A 628 10.30 17.07 8.36
N LEU A 629 9.43 18.08 8.36
CA LEU A 629 9.34 19.05 9.45
C LEU A 629 8.42 18.56 10.57
N PRO A 630 8.87 18.60 11.84
CA PRO A 630 8.02 18.27 12.99
C PRO A 630 7.11 19.45 13.37
N VAL A 631 6.07 19.22 14.16
CA VAL A 631 5.35 20.33 14.81
C VAL A 631 6.30 21.03 15.77
N GLU A 632 6.36 22.37 15.73
CA GLU A 632 7.19 23.15 16.64
C GLU A 632 6.78 22.97 18.13
N ALA A 633 7.72 23.19 19.05
CA ALA A 633 7.54 22.87 20.48
C ALA A 633 6.31 23.55 21.14
N ASN A 634 5.93 24.74 20.67
CA ASN A 634 4.77 25.50 21.15
C ASN A 634 3.60 25.48 20.15
N GLY A 635 3.65 24.57 19.18
CA GLY A 635 2.65 24.38 18.14
C GLY A 635 1.48 23.49 18.56
N PRO A 636 0.42 23.39 17.73
CA PRO A 636 0.21 24.13 16.48
C PRO A 636 -0.16 25.62 16.69
N LEU A 637 0.53 26.52 16.00
CA LEU A 637 0.33 27.97 16.13
C LEU A 637 -1.01 28.47 15.52
N ALA A 638 -1.53 29.58 16.06
CA ALA A 638 -2.63 30.33 15.42
C ALA A 638 -2.17 30.94 14.07
N PRO A 639 -3.09 31.39 13.19
CA PRO A 639 -2.70 32.15 11.99
C PRO A 639 -1.84 33.36 12.38
N VAL A 640 -0.68 33.50 11.75
CA VAL A 640 0.24 34.59 12.05
C VAL A 640 -0.29 35.86 11.40
N GLU A 641 -0.93 36.72 12.19
CA GLU A 641 -1.31 38.06 11.72
C GLU A 641 -0.05 38.91 11.48
N VAL A 642 0.33 39.00 10.21
CA VAL A 642 1.51 39.70 9.71
C VAL A 642 1.14 40.59 8.53
N LYS A 643 1.86 41.71 8.40
CA LYS A 643 1.83 42.56 7.22
C LYS A 643 3.24 43.09 6.94
N PHE A 644 3.72 42.90 5.72
CA PHE A 644 5.05 43.35 5.31
C PHE A 644 5.05 44.75 4.70
N ALA A 645 6.17 45.45 4.79
CA ALA A 645 6.34 46.79 4.25
C ALA A 645 6.16 46.81 2.72
N PRO A 646 5.65 47.92 2.13
CA PRO A 646 5.56 48.07 0.68
C PRO A 646 6.88 47.77 -0.03
N GLY A 647 6.82 47.05 -1.15
CA GLY A 647 8.01 46.65 -1.91
C GLY A 647 8.71 45.38 -1.42
N ALA A 648 8.26 44.76 -0.32
CA ALA A 648 8.81 43.47 0.15
C ALA A 648 8.70 42.36 -0.91
N PHE A 649 7.62 42.38 -1.69
CA PHE A 649 7.25 41.29 -2.60
C PHE A 649 7.22 41.70 -4.06
N GLN A 650 7.31 40.69 -4.92
CA GLN A 650 7.22 40.87 -6.36
C GLN A 650 5.76 40.76 -6.81
N SER A 651 5.20 41.87 -7.29
CA SER A 651 3.87 41.88 -7.90
C SER A 651 3.90 41.73 -9.41
N ARG A 652 4.96 42.14 -10.12
CA ARG A 652 5.03 42.01 -11.59
C ARG A 652 5.50 40.62 -12.02
N PRO A 653 4.95 40.03 -13.10
CA PRO A 653 5.49 38.79 -13.67
C PRO A 653 6.97 38.93 -14.01
N VAL A 654 7.77 37.91 -13.70
CA VAL A 654 9.19 37.82 -14.05
C VAL A 654 9.37 36.56 -14.90
N LEU A 655 10.08 36.69 -16.02
CA LEU A 655 10.62 35.54 -16.73
C LEU A 655 12.11 35.44 -16.36
N PRO A 656 12.55 34.37 -15.69
CA PRO A 656 13.96 34.11 -15.49
C PRO A 656 14.69 33.95 -16.83
N GLU A 657 15.96 34.33 -16.91
CA GLU A 657 16.79 34.08 -18.10
C GLU A 657 16.99 32.58 -18.29
N SER A 658 16.83 32.10 -19.53
CA SER A 658 17.17 30.72 -19.89
C SER A 658 18.66 30.63 -20.19
N THR A 659 19.36 29.79 -19.44
CA THR A 659 20.81 29.57 -19.58
C THR A 659 21.14 28.18 -20.11
N ASP A 660 20.24 27.21 -19.94
CA ASP A 660 20.41 25.82 -20.40
C ASP A 660 19.56 25.47 -21.63
N ASN A 661 20.01 25.96 -22.80
CA ASN A 661 19.54 25.48 -24.11
C ASN A 661 20.44 24.35 -24.64
N SER A 662 21.18 23.66 -23.77
CA SER A 662 22.11 22.62 -24.20
C SER A 662 21.36 21.46 -24.86
N PRO A 663 21.88 20.91 -25.99
CA PRO A 663 21.29 19.74 -26.62
C PRO A 663 21.29 18.55 -25.64
N LEU A 664 20.30 17.67 -25.78
CA LEU A 664 20.24 16.41 -25.05
C LEU A 664 21.50 15.57 -25.31
N VAL A 665 21.95 14.83 -24.30
CA VAL A 665 23.16 14.00 -24.40
C VAL A 665 22.90 12.79 -25.29
N ALA A 666 23.76 12.53 -26.27
CA ALA A 666 23.55 11.46 -27.27
C ALA A 666 23.78 10.03 -26.74
N SER A 667 24.50 9.85 -25.63
CA SER A 667 24.86 8.51 -25.09
C SER A 667 25.19 8.51 -23.59
N GLY A 668 24.22 8.86 -22.73
CA GLY A 668 24.42 8.79 -21.28
C GLY A 668 24.11 7.41 -20.67
N LYS A 669 24.08 7.35 -19.34
CA LYS A 669 23.56 6.21 -18.57
C LYS A 669 22.47 6.70 -17.63
N THR A 670 21.41 5.91 -17.50
CA THR A 670 20.38 6.17 -16.49
C THR A 670 20.94 5.84 -15.10
N VAL A 671 20.86 6.80 -14.17
CA VAL A 671 21.39 6.70 -12.79
C VAL A 671 20.29 6.57 -11.74
N VAL A 672 19.02 6.52 -12.17
CA VAL A 672 17.85 6.32 -11.33
C VAL A 672 17.20 4.98 -11.63
N GLU A 673 16.47 4.42 -10.66
CA GLU A 673 15.75 3.16 -10.86
C GLU A 673 14.60 3.35 -11.87
N THR A 674 14.46 2.38 -12.78
CA THR A 674 13.32 2.31 -13.70
C THR A 674 12.03 2.12 -12.92
N ASP A 675 10.99 2.87 -13.26
CA ASP A 675 9.65 2.73 -12.69
C ASP A 675 8.72 2.13 -13.76
N PRO A 676 8.32 0.85 -13.65
CA PRO A 676 7.47 0.20 -14.64
C PRO A 676 6.11 0.87 -14.83
N ASP A 677 5.58 1.58 -13.83
CA ASP A 677 4.33 2.35 -13.98
C ASP A 677 4.54 3.60 -14.82
N TRP A 678 5.79 4.12 -14.83
CA TRP A 678 6.16 5.22 -15.70
C TRP A 678 6.17 4.77 -17.16
N SER A 679 6.68 3.58 -17.48
CA SER A 679 6.85 3.09 -18.85
C SER A 679 5.52 2.76 -19.57
N ASP A 680 4.41 2.63 -18.84
CA ASP A 680 3.09 2.26 -19.39
C ASP A 680 2.47 3.32 -20.33
N LEU A 681 2.89 4.59 -20.23
CA LEU A 681 2.31 5.70 -21.00
C LEU A 681 3.29 6.27 -22.01
N SER A 682 3.02 6.03 -23.29
CA SER A 682 3.81 6.58 -24.39
C SER A 682 3.62 8.09 -24.55
N TYR A 683 4.65 8.75 -25.08
CA TYR A 683 4.60 10.17 -25.47
C TYR A 683 3.37 10.49 -26.34
N ASP A 684 3.10 9.68 -27.36
CA ASP A 684 1.96 9.91 -28.27
C ASP A 684 0.60 9.83 -27.55
N THR A 685 0.50 8.97 -26.53
CA THR A 685 -0.70 8.87 -25.70
C THR A 685 -0.88 10.14 -24.86
N LEU A 686 0.21 10.68 -24.31
CA LEU A 686 0.18 11.94 -23.56
C LEU A 686 -0.24 13.10 -24.47
N GLN A 687 0.31 13.19 -25.68
CA GLN A 687 -0.07 14.22 -26.65
C GLN A 687 -1.56 14.16 -27.03
N LYS A 688 -2.12 12.95 -27.23
CA LYS A 688 -3.57 12.78 -27.44
C LYS A 688 -4.42 13.26 -26.24
N ARG A 689 -3.92 13.07 -25.02
CA ARG A 689 -4.59 13.57 -23.80
C ARG A 689 -4.53 15.09 -23.71
N LEU A 690 -3.40 15.70 -24.08
CA LEU A 690 -3.29 17.17 -24.18
C LEU A 690 -4.31 17.73 -25.16
N GLU A 691 -4.47 17.10 -26.33
CA GLU A 691 -5.45 17.52 -27.32
C GLU A 691 -6.89 17.41 -26.77
N SER A 692 -7.21 16.29 -26.13
CA SER A 692 -8.51 16.11 -25.46
C SER A 692 -8.75 17.11 -24.33
N GLN A 693 -7.69 17.58 -23.67
CA GLN A 693 -7.78 18.59 -22.61
C GLN A 693 -8.24 19.96 -23.15
N ARG A 694 -7.94 20.28 -24.43
CA ARG A 694 -8.32 21.56 -25.05
C ARG A 694 -9.82 21.73 -25.20
N ASP A 695 -10.53 20.61 -25.38
CA ASP A 695 -11.98 20.60 -25.61
C ASP A 695 -12.78 20.35 -24.32
N ARG A 696 -12.11 20.33 -23.15
CA ARG A 696 -12.81 20.13 -21.88
C ARG A 696 -13.71 21.32 -21.54
N LYS A 697 -14.94 21.01 -21.15
CA LYS A 697 -15.85 22.01 -20.59
C LYS A 697 -15.47 22.35 -19.15
N PRO A 698 -15.17 23.62 -18.82
CA PRO A 698 -14.86 24.00 -17.45
C PRO A 698 -16.10 23.90 -16.56
N ARG A 699 -15.88 23.59 -15.28
CA ARG A 699 -16.95 23.44 -14.27
C ARG A 699 -17.53 24.75 -13.79
N LEU A 700 -16.78 25.84 -13.92
CA LEU A 700 -17.22 27.22 -13.74
C LEU A 700 -17.04 27.97 -15.05
N LEU A 701 -17.84 29.03 -15.24
CA LEU A 701 -17.62 29.94 -16.35
C LEU A 701 -16.23 30.58 -16.22
N VAL A 702 -15.50 30.71 -17.33
CA VAL A 702 -14.22 31.41 -17.33
C VAL A 702 -14.52 32.91 -17.42
N PRO A 703 -14.20 33.71 -16.39
CA PRO A 703 -14.43 35.15 -16.44
C PRO A 703 -13.57 35.82 -17.50
N THR A 704 -14.07 36.90 -18.08
CA THR A 704 -13.30 37.75 -18.98
C THR A 704 -12.24 38.55 -18.21
N TRP A 705 -11.19 39.00 -18.91
CA TRP A 705 -10.18 39.85 -18.29
C TRP A 705 -10.77 41.12 -17.66
N GLU A 706 -11.72 41.80 -18.32
CA GLU A 706 -12.30 43.04 -17.80
C GLU A 706 -13.10 42.82 -16.50
N GLU A 707 -13.78 41.68 -16.36
CA GLU A 707 -14.47 41.31 -15.11
C GLU A 707 -13.48 41.02 -13.97
N VAL A 708 -12.33 40.40 -14.29
CA VAL A 708 -11.29 40.07 -13.31
C VAL A 708 -10.52 41.32 -12.89
N LYS A 709 -10.16 42.18 -13.85
CA LYS A 709 -9.40 43.42 -13.65
C LYS A 709 -10.03 44.32 -12.60
N GLN A 710 -11.37 44.42 -12.57
CA GLN A 710 -12.12 45.22 -11.60
C GLN A 710 -11.95 44.77 -10.14
N LYS A 711 -11.51 43.52 -9.92
CA LYS A 711 -11.35 42.90 -8.60
C LYS A 711 -9.89 42.82 -8.14
N LEU A 712 -8.95 43.17 -9.02
CA LEU A 712 -7.52 43.04 -8.77
C LEU A 712 -6.91 44.34 -8.23
N PRO A 713 -5.89 44.25 -7.36
CA PRO A 713 -5.05 45.40 -7.04
C PRO A 713 -4.44 46.04 -8.30
N PRO A 714 -4.19 47.37 -8.32
CA PRO A 714 -3.67 48.08 -9.50
C PRO A 714 -2.43 47.43 -10.12
N GLU A 715 -1.52 46.91 -9.30
CA GLU A 715 -0.29 46.25 -9.73
C GLU A 715 -0.51 44.89 -10.40
N PHE A 716 -1.64 44.22 -10.11
CA PHE A 716 -2.06 42.99 -10.80
C PHE A 716 -2.94 43.28 -12.02
N ALA A 717 -3.62 44.43 -12.04
CA ALA A 717 -4.50 44.87 -13.13
C ALA A 717 -3.75 45.55 -14.30
N SER A 718 -2.42 45.70 -14.21
CA SER A 718 -1.63 46.50 -15.16
C SER A 718 -1.44 45.86 -16.53
N ARG A 719 -1.59 44.53 -16.66
CA ARG A 719 -1.44 43.81 -17.93
C ARG A 719 -2.53 42.74 -18.08
N PRO A 720 -3.21 42.66 -19.25
CA PRO A 720 -4.21 41.63 -19.50
C PRO A 720 -3.61 40.23 -19.50
N THR A 721 -4.34 39.25 -18.96
CA THR A 721 -4.00 37.83 -19.04
C THR A 721 -5.08 37.05 -19.78
N ARG A 722 -4.66 36.14 -20.66
CA ARG A 722 -5.54 35.13 -21.31
C ARG A 722 -5.45 33.76 -20.65
N ILE A 723 -4.59 33.63 -19.64
CA ILE A 723 -4.38 32.37 -18.91
C ILE A 723 -5.64 32.03 -18.11
N VAL A 724 -6.33 30.95 -18.48
CA VAL A 724 -7.65 30.55 -17.98
C VAL A 724 -7.66 30.35 -16.46
N TRP A 725 -6.64 29.68 -15.90
CA TRP A 725 -6.61 29.46 -14.46
C TRP A 725 -6.49 30.77 -13.67
N ASN A 726 -5.73 31.76 -14.17
CA ASN A 726 -5.62 33.07 -13.54
C ASN A 726 -6.97 33.80 -13.53
N LEU A 727 -7.70 33.73 -14.65
CA LEU A 727 -9.02 34.33 -14.80
C LEU A 727 -10.04 33.73 -13.84
N VAL A 728 -10.09 32.39 -13.75
CA VAL A 728 -11.01 31.69 -12.83
C VAL A 728 -10.65 31.98 -11.38
N CYS A 729 -9.39 31.80 -10.97
CA CYS A 729 -9.01 31.97 -9.56
C CYS A 729 -9.22 33.41 -9.08
N SER A 730 -8.74 34.38 -9.85
CA SER A 730 -8.82 35.81 -9.49
C SER A 730 -10.21 36.39 -9.68
N GLY A 731 -10.99 35.86 -10.63
CA GLY A 731 -12.36 36.30 -10.87
C GLY A 731 -13.33 35.89 -9.77
N TYR A 732 -13.14 34.70 -9.19
CA TYR A 732 -14.02 34.17 -8.15
C TYR A 732 -13.53 34.45 -6.73
N VAL A 733 -12.24 34.29 -6.44
CA VAL A 733 -11.69 34.37 -5.07
C VAL A 733 -10.34 35.11 -5.03
N PRO A 734 -10.30 36.41 -5.42
CA PRO A 734 -9.07 37.20 -5.45
C PRO A 734 -8.36 37.29 -4.09
N GLU A 735 -9.10 37.23 -2.98
CA GLU A 735 -8.56 37.27 -1.62
C GLU A 735 -7.64 36.07 -1.28
N LEU A 736 -7.73 34.97 -2.04
CA LEU A 736 -6.82 33.82 -1.95
C LEU A 736 -5.84 33.77 -3.13
N ALA A 737 -6.33 34.07 -4.34
CA ALA A 737 -5.53 33.97 -5.57
C ALA A 737 -4.40 35.01 -5.64
N VAL A 738 -4.60 36.21 -5.11
CA VAL A 738 -3.60 37.28 -5.14
C VAL A 738 -2.41 36.95 -4.22
N PRO A 739 -2.57 36.63 -2.92
CA PRO A 739 -1.45 36.22 -2.06
C PRO A 739 -0.66 35.02 -2.62
N TRP A 740 -1.35 34.06 -3.24
CA TRP A 740 -0.71 32.95 -3.93
C TRP A 740 0.18 33.41 -5.10
N SER A 741 -0.36 34.30 -5.94
CA SER A 741 0.37 34.85 -7.08
C SER A 741 1.58 35.69 -6.64
N VAL A 742 1.45 36.46 -5.55
CA VAL A 742 2.55 37.19 -4.92
C VAL A 742 3.65 36.23 -4.47
N SER A 743 3.30 35.12 -3.82
CA SER A 743 4.26 34.11 -3.36
C SER A 743 5.05 33.51 -4.54
N THR A 744 4.35 33.12 -5.61
CA THR A 744 4.99 32.52 -6.80
C THR A 744 5.89 33.53 -7.52
N ARG A 745 5.44 34.77 -7.73
CA ARG A 745 6.22 35.83 -8.38
C ARG A 745 7.44 36.23 -7.55
N THR A 746 7.31 36.24 -6.22
CA THR A 746 8.41 36.56 -5.29
C THR A 746 9.48 35.49 -5.32
N MET A 747 9.09 34.21 -5.35
CA MET A 747 10.04 33.10 -5.47
C MET A 747 10.89 33.22 -6.72
N TRP A 748 10.27 33.41 -7.89
CA TRP A 748 11.03 33.58 -9.14
C TRP A 748 12.02 34.76 -9.08
N ALA A 749 11.60 35.89 -8.52
CA ALA A 749 12.47 37.06 -8.38
C ALA A 749 13.60 36.86 -7.35
N GLU A 750 13.48 35.91 -6.42
CA GLU A 750 14.46 35.63 -5.39
C GLU A 750 15.47 34.53 -5.79
N ALA A 751 15.01 33.55 -6.58
CA ALA A 751 15.79 32.37 -6.95
C ALA A 751 16.52 32.49 -8.29
N GLY A 752 15.92 33.11 -9.31
CA GLY A 752 16.55 33.27 -10.64
C GLY A 752 16.87 31.95 -11.36
N GLN A 753 16.00 30.93 -11.25
CA GLN A 753 16.27 29.59 -11.77
C GLN A 753 16.18 29.51 -13.30
N ASP A 754 16.82 28.48 -13.88
CA ASP A 754 16.71 28.18 -15.30
C ASP A 754 15.30 27.67 -15.67
N ARG A 755 14.66 28.36 -16.63
CA ARG A 755 13.28 28.05 -17.04
C ARG A 755 13.15 26.69 -17.71
N VAL A 756 14.12 26.27 -18.54
CA VAL A 756 14.04 24.99 -19.24
C VAL A 756 14.06 23.83 -18.25
N PHE A 757 14.92 23.91 -17.24
CA PHE A 757 14.99 22.91 -16.17
C PHE A 757 13.75 22.94 -15.27
N GLU A 758 13.28 24.13 -14.85
CA GLU A 758 12.04 24.30 -14.06
C GLU A 758 10.82 23.65 -14.73
N GLU A 759 10.61 23.91 -16.02
CA GLU A 759 9.46 23.38 -16.75
C GLU A 759 9.62 21.90 -17.10
N SER A 760 10.86 21.39 -17.25
CA SER A 760 11.11 19.94 -17.38
C SER A 760 10.70 19.20 -16.10
N LEU A 761 11.07 19.75 -14.94
CA LEU A 761 10.69 19.22 -13.63
C LEU A 761 9.18 19.28 -13.40
N PHE A 762 8.56 20.41 -13.75
CA PHE A 762 7.11 20.56 -13.63
C PHE A 762 6.37 19.64 -14.61
N TRP A 763 6.89 19.42 -15.83
CA TRP A 763 6.34 18.46 -16.78
C TRP A 763 6.35 17.03 -16.20
N VAL A 764 7.47 16.59 -15.61
CA VAL A 764 7.54 15.29 -14.90
C VAL A 764 6.51 15.20 -13.79
N GLN A 765 6.40 16.24 -12.96
CA GLN A 765 5.42 16.30 -11.89
C GLN A 765 3.97 16.21 -12.41
N THR A 766 3.61 16.97 -13.44
CA THR A 766 2.24 16.99 -13.98
C THR A 766 1.87 15.65 -14.59
N ARG A 767 2.80 14.98 -15.28
CA ARG A 767 2.64 13.59 -15.73
C ARG A 767 2.42 12.63 -14.57
N ALA A 768 3.22 12.76 -13.50
CA ALA A 768 3.13 11.89 -12.33
C ALA A 768 1.74 11.92 -11.66
N VAL A 769 1.00 13.02 -11.79
CA VAL A 769 -0.36 13.19 -11.24
C VAL A 769 -1.45 13.27 -12.31
N ASN A 770 -1.13 12.96 -13.58
CA ASN A 770 -2.05 12.97 -14.73
C ASN A 770 -2.72 14.33 -15.03
N CYS A 771 -2.06 15.45 -14.76
CA CYS A 771 -2.59 16.78 -15.02
C CYS A 771 -2.21 17.28 -16.43
N ASN A 772 -3.10 17.05 -17.40
CA ASN A 772 -2.86 17.41 -18.80
C ASN A 772 -2.82 18.94 -19.04
N TYR A 773 -3.61 19.73 -18.31
CA TYR A 773 -3.63 21.18 -18.48
C TYR A 773 -2.26 21.79 -18.14
N CYS A 774 -1.73 21.46 -16.98
CA CYS A 774 -0.42 21.97 -16.55
C CYS A 774 0.72 21.44 -17.43
N MET A 775 0.64 20.19 -17.90
CA MET A 775 1.62 19.62 -18.82
C MET A 775 1.70 20.40 -20.15
N GLY A 776 0.55 20.77 -20.72
CA GLY A 776 0.52 21.62 -21.91
C GLY A 776 1.07 23.02 -21.67
N HIS A 777 0.89 23.60 -20.47
CA HIS A 777 1.53 24.86 -20.10
C HIS A 777 3.04 24.76 -19.96
N CYS A 778 3.55 23.62 -19.49
CA CYS A 778 5.00 23.38 -19.47
C CYS A 778 5.55 23.42 -20.91
N GLU A 779 4.89 22.78 -21.87
CA GLU A 779 5.30 22.81 -23.29
C GLU A 779 5.29 24.24 -23.87
N MET A 780 4.26 25.03 -23.58
CA MET A 780 4.21 26.44 -23.99
C MET A 780 5.31 27.30 -23.35
N LEU A 781 5.63 27.05 -22.07
CA LEU A 781 6.67 27.79 -21.35
C LEU A 781 8.07 27.37 -21.79
N LEU A 782 8.28 26.12 -22.20
CA LEU A 782 9.52 25.67 -22.84
C LEU A 782 9.75 26.39 -24.17
N GLU A 783 8.71 26.65 -24.98
CA GLU A 783 8.83 27.47 -26.19
C GLU A 783 9.25 28.91 -25.86
N VAL A 784 8.62 29.52 -24.85
CA VAL A 784 8.95 30.87 -24.38
C VAL A 784 10.38 30.92 -23.80
N ALA A 785 10.86 29.81 -23.23
CA ALA A 785 12.22 29.67 -22.72
C ALA A 785 13.28 29.62 -23.84
N GLY A 786 12.89 29.47 -25.10
CA GLY A 786 13.80 29.51 -26.25
C GLY A 786 13.93 28.22 -27.04
N LEU A 787 13.23 27.14 -26.64
CA LEU A 787 13.16 25.90 -27.44
C LEU A 787 12.20 26.09 -28.62
N ASP A 788 12.54 25.52 -29.78
CA ASP A 788 11.58 25.39 -30.86
C ASP A 788 10.67 24.17 -30.66
N LYS A 789 9.66 24.00 -31.53
CA LYS A 789 8.69 22.91 -31.41
C LYS A 789 9.33 21.52 -31.45
N GLU A 790 10.41 21.36 -32.22
CA GLU A 790 11.12 20.09 -32.33
C GLU A 790 11.89 19.80 -31.03
N GLY A 791 12.57 20.81 -30.48
CA GLY A 791 13.27 20.73 -29.20
C GLY A 791 12.32 20.43 -28.04
N VAL A 792 11.15 21.07 -27.98
CA VAL A 792 10.10 20.75 -26.99
C VAL A 792 9.67 19.29 -27.12
N ALA A 793 9.32 18.85 -28.33
CA ALA A 793 8.86 17.48 -28.57
C ALA A 793 9.95 16.43 -28.27
N GLN A 794 11.22 16.71 -28.58
CA GLN A 794 12.33 15.81 -28.28
C GLN A 794 12.52 15.68 -26.77
N ARG A 795 12.55 16.80 -26.04
CA ARG A 795 12.73 16.84 -24.59
C ARG A 795 11.59 16.14 -23.86
N THR A 796 10.34 16.47 -24.17
CA THR A 796 9.18 15.84 -23.51
C THR A 796 9.01 14.37 -23.87
N ARG A 797 9.45 13.93 -25.06
CA ARG A 797 9.54 12.50 -25.39
C ARG A 797 10.53 11.76 -24.49
N MET A 798 11.69 12.34 -24.21
CA MET A 798 12.66 11.75 -23.26
C MET A 798 12.17 11.79 -21.82
N LEU A 799 11.46 12.85 -21.40
CA LEU A 799 10.83 12.88 -20.07
C LEU A 799 9.69 11.84 -19.95
N ALA A 800 9.02 11.53 -21.06
CA ALA A 800 7.97 10.53 -21.12
C ALA A 800 8.47 9.09 -21.01
N SER A 801 9.72 8.80 -21.40
CA SER A 801 10.35 7.49 -21.23
C SER A 801 10.81 7.25 -19.78
N ASP A 802 11.12 6.00 -19.48
CA ASP A 802 11.83 5.56 -18.27
C ASP A 802 13.36 5.52 -18.45
N ASP A 803 13.85 5.65 -19.68
CA ASP A 803 15.25 5.98 -19.96
C ASP A 803 15.46 7.49 -19.95
N TRP A 804 16.19 7.99 -18.95
CA TRP A 804 16.58 9.40 -18.83
C TRP A 804 18.07 9.61 -19.09
N SER A 805 18.73 8.67 -19.77
CA SER A 805 20.15 8.73 -20.11
C SER A 805 20.53 9.98 -20.93
N ALA A 806 19.56 10.59 -21.61
CA ALA A 806 19.72 11.85 -22.34
C ALA A 806 19.91 13.10 -21.46
N PHE A 807 19.68 13.01 -20.15
CA PHE A 807 19.81 14.11 -19.19
C PHE A 807 21.03 13.93 -18.28
N PRO A 808 21.65 15.01 -17.79
CA PRO A 808 22.71 14.93 -16.78
C PRO A 808 22.27 14.19 -15.50
N PRO A 809 23.16 13.45 -14.82
CA PRO A 809 22.83 12.64 -13.64
C PRO A 809 22.06 13.40 -12.54
N GLU A 810 22.42 14.66 -12.29
CA GLU A 810 21.76 15.56 -11.35
C GLU A 810 20.31 15.88 -11.75
N GLN A 811 20.04 16.09 -13.04
CA GLN A 811 18.68 16.32 -13.53
C GLN A 811 17.84 15.03 -13.41
N GLN A 812 18.42 13.87 -13.70
CA GLN A 812 17.73 12.58 -13.54
C GLN A 812 17.29 12.36 -12.08
N ARG A 813 18.18 12.63 -11.11
CA ARG A 813 17.83 12.54 -9.68
C ARG A 813 16.80 13.58 -9.27
N ALA A 814 16.85 14.79 -9.83
CA ALA A 814 15.82 15.81 -9.60
C ALA A 814 14.45 15.40 -10.18
N PHE A 815 14.40 14.75 -11.35
CA PHE A 815 13.16 14.21 -11.93
C PHE A 815 12.57 13.08 -11.09
N ASP A 816 13.40 12.17 -10.57
CA ASP A 816 12.95 11.12 -9.65
C ASP A 816 12.42 11.73 -8.34
N TYR A 817 13.13 12.72 -7.78
CA TYR A 817 12.67 13.49 -6.63
C TYR A 817 11.32 14.16 -6.89
N ALA A 818 11.16 14.82 -8.05
CA ALA A 818 9.89 15.45 -8.45
C ALA A 818 8.75 14.42 -8.52
N ARG A 819 8.98 13.27 -9.18
CA ARG A 819 8.01 12.16 -9.27
C ARG A 819 7.57 11.69 -7.88
N LYS A 820 8.53 11.48 -6.97
CA LYS A 820 8.27 11.00 -5.62
C LYS A 820 7.56 12.04 -4.74
N LEU A 821 7.97 13.31 -4.78
CA LEU A 821 7.33 14.43 -4.10
C LEU A 821 5.86 14.60 -4.55
N SER A 822 5.57 14.34 -5.82
CA SER A 822 4.22 14.45 -6.36
C SER A 822 3.31 13.31 -5.97
N LYS A 823 3.76 12.04 -6.12
CA LYS A 823 2.94 10.83 -5.89
C LYS A 823 2.88 10.42 -4.43
N THR A 824 4.02 10.40 -3.75
CA THR A 824 4.17 9.82 -2.41
C THR A 824 5.12 10.65 -1.54
N PRO A 825 4.81 11.93 -1.25
CA PRO A 825 5.69 12.79 -0.47
C PRO A 825 6.00 12.25 0.93
N TRP A 826 5.08 11.48 1.53
CA TRP A 826 5.30 10.81 2.82
C TRP A 826 6.36 9.70 2.77
N LYS A 827 6.83 9.28 1.59
CA LYS A 827 7.95 8.33 1.44
C LYS A 827 9.30 9.03 1.24
N LEU A 828 9.33 10.35 1.11
CA LEU A 828 10.58 11.11 0.94
C LEU A 828 11.37 11.13 2.24
N THR A 829 12.68 10.95 2.12
CA THR A 829 13.60 10.98 3.23
C THR A 829 14.42 12.28 3.22
N PRO A 830 14.89 12.74 4.40
CA PRO A 830 15.81 13.86 4.50
C PRO A 830 17.08 13.72 3.63
N ASP A 831 17.57 12.49 3.44
CA ASP A 831 18.75 12.22 2.62
C ASP A 831 18.52 12.46 1.13
N GLU A 832 17.30 12.25 0.63
CA GLU A 832 16.97 12.53 -0.77
C GLU A 832 16.97 14.04 -1.06
N TYR A 833 16.43 14.86 -0.15
CA TYR A 833 16.55 16.32 -0.26
C TYR A 833 18.02 16.77 -0.14
N ARG A 834 18.79 16.20 0.80
CA ARG A 834 20.23 16.50 0.91
C ARG A 834 21.01 16.09 -0.35
N GLY A 835 20.59 15.02 -1.02
CA GLY A 835 21.09 14.63 -2.34
C GLY A 835 20.83 15.73 -3.38
N LEU A 836 19.62 16.28 -3.41
CA LEU A 836 19.26 17.41 -4.27
C LEU A 836 20.11 18.65 -3.95
N SER A 837 20.29 19.00 -2.66
CA SER A 837 21.19 20.09 -2.23
C SER A 837 22.63 19.88 -2.65
N LYS A 838 23.14 18.65 -2.57
CA LYS A 838 24.50 18.32 -3.00
C LYS A 838 24.68 18.48 -4.51
N ASP A 839 23.65 18.15 -5.29
CA ASP A 839 23.69 18.20 -6.74
C ASP A 839 23.54 19.63 -7.29
N LEU A 840 22.62 20.42 -6.72
CA LEU A 840 22.23 21.72 -7.27
C LEU A 840 22.81 22.92 -6.50
N GLY A 841 23.27 22.71 -5.26
CA GLY A 841 23.53 23.78 -4.30
C GLY A 841 22.31 24.08 -3.42
N GLU A 842 22.54 24.58 -2.22
CA GLU A 842 21.49 24.72 -1.20
C GLU A 842 20.36 25.67 -1.60
N LYS A 843 20.69 26.81 -2.23
CA LYS A 843 19.69 27.81 -2.62
C LYS A 843 18.83 27.31 -3.78
N GLU A 844 19.47 26.80 -4.83
CA GLU A 844 18.83 26.24 -6.01
C GLU A 844 17.98 25.01 -5.65
N ALA A 845 18.46 24.14 -4.76
CA ALA A 845 17.68 23.00 -4.28
C ALA A 845 16.42 23.42 -3.51
N MET A 846 16.51 24.42 -2.62
CA MET A 846 15.33 24.97 -1.95
C MET A 846 14.35 25.62 -2.94
N ALA A 847 14.85 26.33 -3.95
CA ALA A 847 14.01 26.94 -4.98
C ALA A 847 13.31 25.90 -5.86
N ILE A 848 14.02 24.88 -6.36
CA ILE A 848 13.42 23.77 -7.11
C ILE A 848 12.42 23.01 -6.24
N PHE A 849 12.78 22.73 -4.99
CA PHE A 849 11.88 22.08 -4.05
C PHE A 849 10.58 22.87 -3.87
N TRP A 850 10.69 24.18 -3.63
CA TRP A 850 9.53 25.06 -3.49
C TRP A 850 8.70 25.11 -4.77
N TRP A 851 9.36 25.22 -5.93
CA TRP A 851 8.73 25.21 -7.26
C TRP A 851 7.91 23.93 -7.49
N LEU A 852 8.48 22.78 -7.15
CA LEU A 852 7.79 21.50 -7.21
C LEU A 852 6.63 21.41 -6.20
N CYS A 853 6.78 21.96 -5.00
CA CYS A 853 5.64 22.06 -4.07
C CYS A 853 4.51 22.89 -4.71
N ARG A 854 4.87 24.04 -5.31
CA ARG A 854 3.96 24.97 -5.96
C ARG A 854 3.18 24.33 -7.09
N GLY A 855 3.79 23.48 -7.89
CA GLY A 855 3.10 22.87 -9.01
C GLY A 855 1.94 21.95 -8.58
N LEU A 856 1.95 21.37 -7.37
CA LEU A 856 0.80 20.63 -6.86
C LEU A 856 -0.42 21.52 -6.61
N TYR A 857 -0.24 22.75 -6.14
CA TYR A 857 -1.34 23.71 -6.07
C TYR A 857 -2.02 23.85 -7.43
N MET A 858 -1.21 24.04 -8.48
CA MET A 858 -1.69 24.27 -9.83
C MET A 858 -2.45 23.08 -10.39
N THR A 859 -1.90 21.88 -10.23
CA THR A 859 -2.58 20.67 -10.74
C THR A 859 -3.95 20.47 -10.09
N ARG A 860 -4.08 20.81 -8.80
CA ARG A 860 -5.34 20.72 -8.08
C ARG A 860 -6.33 21.79 -8.54
N VAL A 861 -5.85 23.00 -8.82
CA VAL A 861 -6.69 24.06 -9.40
C VAL A 861 -7.23 23.65 -10.77
N SER A 862 -6.37 23.23 -11.69
CA SER A 862 -6.79 22.91 -13.06
C SER A 862 -7.72 21.72 -13.13
N ASP A 863 -7.45 20.65 -12.38
CA ASP A 863 -8.29 19.45 -12.36
C ASP A 863 -9.59 19.69 -11.58
N GLY A 864 -9.51 20.46 -10.49
CA GLY A 864 -10.67 20.85 -9.69
C GLY A 864 -11.71 21.62 -10.51
N PHE A 865 -11.25 22.56 -11.36
CA PHE A 865 -12.12 23.33 -12.25
C PHE A 865 -12.33 22.73 -13.64
N GLN A 866 -11.63 21.65 -13.99
CA GLN A 866 -11.69 21.02 -15.31
C GLN A 866 -11.34 21.99 -16.45
N LEU A 867 -10.25 22.74 -16.30
CA LEU A 867 -9.95 23.86 -17.20
C LEU A 867 -9.58 23.38 -18.61
N PRO A 868 -10.13 23.97 -19.69
CA PRO A 868 -9.66 23.72 -21.05
C PRO A 868 -8.24 24.26 -21.24
N LEU A 869 -7.38 23.48 -21.87
CA LEU A 869 -6.04 23.92 -22.26
C LEU A 869 -6.13 24.88 -23.46
N GLU A 870 -5.51 26.05 -23.35
CA GLU A 870 -5.56 27.13 -24.33
C GLU A 870 -4.90 26.73 -25.65
N ARG A 871 -5.56 26.99 -26.79
CA ARG A 871 -5.09 26.60 -28.14
C ARG A 871 -3.79 27.32 -28.54
N ASP A 872 -3.67 28.60 -28.17
CA ASP A 872 -2.48 29.43 -28.43
C ASP A 872 -1.55 29.46 -27.23
N ASN A 873 -0.27 29.75 -27.47
CA ASN A 873 0.70 29.99 -26.41
C ASN A 873 0.40 31.33 -25.69
N VAL A 874 -0.38 31.27 -24.62
CA VAL A 874 -0.83 32.43 -23.83
C VAL A 874 0.29 33.14 -23.06
N PHE A 875 1.48 32.53 -22.97
CA PHE A 875 2.64 33.13 -22.31
C PHE A 875 3.45 34.04 -23.26
N ALA A 876 3.30 33.86 -24.57
CA ALA A 876 3.97 34.68 -25.57
C ALA A 876 3.61 36.18 -25.46
N ASP A 877 2.39 36.51 -24.99
CA ASP A 877 1.98 37.90 -24.77
C ASP A 877 2.79 38.61 -23.67
N PHE A 878 3.28 37.84 -22.69
CA PHE A 878 4.03 38.35 -21.55
C PHE A 878 5.52 38.40 -21.83
N PHE A 879 6.02 37.45 -22.60
CA PHE A 879 7.44 37.09 -22.63
C PHE A 879 7.99 36.76 -24.03
N GLY A 880 7.16 36.74 -25.07
CA GLY A 880 7.57 36.42 -26.44
C GLY A 880 8.36 37.55 -27.11
N LYS A 881 8.98 37.25 -28.26
CA LYS A 881 9.82 38.19 -29.05
C LYS A 881 9.09 39.49 -29.48
N ASN A 882 7.75 39.48 -29.50
CA ASN A 882 6.91 40.62 -29.85
C ASN A 882 6.21 41.26 -28.64
N ALA A 883 6.61 40.91 -27.40
CA ALA A 883 6.03 41.54 -26.21
C ALA A 883 6.35 43.05 -26.23
N PRO A 884 5.36 43.94 -26.02
CA PRO A 884 5.60 45.38 -26.05
C PRO A 884 6.66 45.77 -25.00
N ASN A 885 7.74 46.40 -25.47
CA ASN A 885 8.86 46.84 -24.64
C ASN A 885 8.37 47.79 -23.54
N ALA A 886 8.83 47.54 -22.31
CA ALA A 886 8.48 48.35 -21.14
C ALA A 886 9.08 49.78 -21.17
N SER A 887 9.77 50.19 -22.24
CA SER A 887 10.46 51.48 -22.36
C SER A 887 9.66 52.60 -23.04
N GLU A 888 8.44 52.36 -23.55
CA GLU A 888 7.72 53.37 -24.38
C GLU A 888 6.52 54.07 -23.71
N THR A 889 6.37 53.98 -22.38
CA THR A 889 5.32 54.76 -21.66
C THR A 889 5.91 55.72 -20.63
N SER A 890 6.95 56.45 -21.04
CA SER A 890 7.43 57.65 -20.33
C SER A 890 7.86 58.72 -21.34
N THR A 891 6.90 59.29 -22.06
CA THR A 891 7.11 60.60 -22.69
C THR A 891 6.04 61.56 -22.20
N ALA A 892 6.54 62.58 -21.52
CA ALA A 892 5.80 63.70 -20.97
C ALA A 892 4.96 64.42 -22.03
N ALA A 893 3.82 64.94 -21.60
CA ALA A 893 3.02 65.88 -22.36
C ALA A 893 3.89 67.08 -22.84
N PRO A 894 3.80 67.49 -24.11
CA PRO A 894 4.40 68.74 -24.53
C PRO A 894 3.55 69.88 -23.98
N LYS A 895 4.17 70.73 -23.15
CA LYS A 895 3.70 72.09 -22.92
C LYS A 895 3.88 72.89 -24.20
N THR A 896 2.84 73.54 -24.68
CA THR A 896 2.92 74.91 -25.23
C THR A 896 1.53 75.53 -25.33
N ASN A 897 1.45 76.75 -24.78
CA ASN A 897 0.47 77.86 -24.90
C ASN A 897 -0.84 77.65 -25.66
#